data_AF-A0A662EE23-F1
#
_entry.id   AF-A0A662EE23-F1
#
_cell.length_a   1.000
_cell.length_b   1.000
_cell.length_c   1.000
_cell.angle_alpha   90.00
_cell.angle_beta   90.00
_cell.angle_gamma   90.00
#
_symmetry.space_group_name_H-M   'P 1'
#
loop_
_entity.id
_entity.type
_entity.pdbx_description
1 polymer ?
#
loop_
_entity_poly.entity_id
_entity_poly.type
_entity_poly.pdbx_seq_one_letter_code
_entity_poly.pdbx_strand_id
1 'polypeptide(L)'
;MRELPSRKASIPVRHFFGRVSTGKAKISFPAGNSSWKTKACGSYDLRVFREIDRYILREVLPPFGVALLAFLAFISLQVVIYLSELVLSRGAGVGELFRLLGLKLPSLLTLAIPGGVLLAIFWALGRLAQARELLAFQAVGYPLRRIAMPFVAFGAAMSLVSFGLGEFVVPHCEELYQRQYLALLVGGQRGGVSPREEVFFRGPKGNLYYVRCYREGTARGIVVYDLAGRIAPPSGDFPAVITAKEGAFSPGGNLELREGRVLHFDPDGRLVRVDGFKALKVEVGADIERLILGGKTPAQMSLRELRTRIAAMERAGIDPRGLLVEYHAKIAVAASSFLFAFFGAPVGMILGRRGRIAGAAAGFLLAGATQALFLWTKTMARQGLLSPPWGAWLPAVPFVVLGFLLLWRLDGRRLLGLFILLPFLASAAPPPFSLEAESVSFSLGERSFVASAARAEFGDYTLVAHELWGREENGVWSIEAKDAELAGKDISFSADSLRVEFDPEGKVDAFHARDLSGKVRFRGPEKEETLVFVASRADVYLEEGDVERLVGEEVTFTTCPCLPGAPYSVRAERIFYVPDEWLFVRDLFLSSFGVTVWWLPFYVSRLGEEGPTLFPKVGFSGGDLFLKWSFPFTVREKALWGVVGFTFFPWGIRLEPEGSLFGDGGFLSVSPRGVRASGRGS
;
A
#
# COMPACT_ATOMS: atom_id res chain seq x y z
N MET A 1 -28.27 41.61 -35.32
CA MET A 1 -26.84 41.70 -34.95
C MET A 1 -26.80 42.10 -33.48
N ARG A 2 -26.22 41.26 -32.62
CA ARG A 2 -26.32 41.34 -31.15
C ARG A 2 -25.21 42.20 -30.56
N GLU A 3 -25.60 43.09 -29.66
CA GLU A 3 -24.75 43.80 -28.70
C GLU A 3 -24.39 42.91 -27.49
N LEU A 4 -23.20 43.16 -26.93
CA LEU A 4 -22.76 42.86 -25.55
C LEU A 4 -23.40 43.89 -24.56
N PRO A 5 -23.30 43.85 -23.20
CA PRO A 5 -22.38 43.11 -22.31
C PRO A 5 -22.93 42.64 -20.93
N SER A 6 -22.02 42.00 -20.16
CA SER A 6 -21.93 41.90 -18.68
C SER A 6 -22.62 40.74 -17.93
N ARG A 7 -21.82 39.96 -17.19
CA ARG A 7 -21.98 39.71 -15.73
C ARG A 7 -20.75 39.02 -15.12
N LYS A 8 -20.42 39.48 -13.91
CA LYS A 8 -19.39 39.03 -12.96
C LYS A 8 -19.64 37.60 -12.45
N ALA A 9 -18.59 36.85 -12.08
CA ALA A 9 -18.55 36.08 -10.82
C ALA A 9 -17.15 35.48 -10.52
N SER A 10 -16.61 35.95 -9.39
CA SER A 10 -15.63 35.42 -8.42
C SER A 10 -15.03 34.01 -8.53
N ILE A 11 -13.73 33.95 -8.18
CA ILE A 11 -12.96 32.79 -7.66
C ILE A 11 -13.30 32.58 -6.16
N PRO A 12 -13.40 31.33 -5.66
CA PRO A 12 -12.49 30.82 -4.61
C PRO A 12 -12.00 29.38 -4.90
N VAL A 13 -10.69 29.11 -4.90
CA VAL A 13 -9.86 28.51 -3.82
C VAL A 13 -10.29 27.11 -3.33
N ARG A 14 -9.44 26.12 -3.71
CA ARG A 14 -9.05 24.84 -3.04
C ARG A 14 -10.11 24.09 -2.20
N HIS A 15 -10.35 22.82 -2.55
CA HIS A 15 -9.99 21.66 -1.71
C HIS A 15 -9.95 20.37 -2.53
N PHE A 16 -8.92 19.56 -2.28
CA PHE A 16 -8.56 18.32 -2.97
C PHE A 16 -9.38 17.17 -2.37
N PHE A 17 -10.40 16.66 -3.07
CA PHE A 17 -11.09 15.41 -2.71
C PHE A 17 -11.10 14.45 -3.91
N GLY A 18 -10.52 13.27 -3.70
CA GLY A 18 -10.46 12.20 -4.70
C GLY A 18 -11.85 11.59 -4.92
N ARG A 19 -12.56 12.06 -5.94
CA ARG A 19 -13.87 11.53 -6.36
C ARG A 19 -13.68 10.19 -7.10
N VAL A 20 -14.13 9.08 -6.50
CA VAL A 20 -14.19 7.74 -7.15
C VAL A 20 -15.64 7.45 -7.52
N SER A 21 -16.06 7.76 -8.75
CA SER A 21 -17.39 7.40 -9.27
C SER A 21 -17.47 5.89 -9.48
N THR A 22 -18.34 5.21 -8.73
CA THR A 22 -18.72 3.81 -8.95
C THR A 22 -20.06 3.77 -9.69
N GLY A 23 -20.02 3.50 -10.99
CA GLY A 23 -21.23 3.35 -11.80
C GLY A 23 -22.11 2.19 -11.33
N LYS A 24 -23.40 2.49 -11.19
CA LYS A 24 -24.54 1.61 -10.88
C LYS A 24 -24.42 0.18 -11.42
N ALA A 25 -24.51 -0.82 -10.55
CA ALA A 25 -24.83 -2.20 -10.91
C ALA A 25 -26.06 -2.67 -10.11
N LYS A 26 -27.24 -2.52 -10.71
CA LYS A 26 -28.51 -3.07 -10.22
C LYS A 26 -28.73 -4.40 -10.94
N ILE A 27 -28.60 -5.53 -10.24
CA ILE A 27 -28.95 -6.84 -10.80
C ILE A 27 -30.43 -7.08 -10.55
N SER A 28 -31.22 -7.07 -11.60
CA SER A 28 -32.60 -7.55 -11.62
C SER A 28 -32.86 -8.18 -12.98
N PHE A 29 -33.35 -9.42 -12.98
CA PHE A 29 -33.65 -10.19 -14.20
C PHE A 29 -35.08 -9.90 -14.65
N PRO A 30 -35.30 -9.50 -15.93
CA PRO A 30 -36.58 -9.69 -16.58
C PRO A 30 -36.49 -10.80 -17.63
N ALA A 31 -37.34 -11.81 -17.47
CA ALA A 31 -37.76 -12.66 -18.59
C ALA A 31 -38.59 -11.79 -19.53
N GLY A 32 -38.13 -11.58 -20.76
CA GLY A 32 -38.80 -10.69 -21.70
C GLY A 32 -38.15 -10.68 -23.07
N ASN A 33 -38.68 -11.53 -23.94
CA ASN A 33 -38.33 -11.72 -25.34
C ASN A 33 -38.25 -10.40 -26.13
N SER A 34 -37.06 -10.00 -26.59
CA SER A 34 -36.94 -9.12 -27.77
C SER A 34 -35.60 -9.33 -28.46
N SER A 35 -35.67 -9.76 -29.72
CA SER A 35 -34.54 -9.99 -30.60
C SER A 35 -33.91 -8.66 -31.02
N TRP A 36 -32.88 -8.21 -30.31
CA TRP A 36 -31.98 -7.18 -30.81
C TRP A 36 -30.72 -7.85 -31.32
N LYS A 37 -30.60 -7.92 -32.65
CA LYS A 37 -29.35 -8.29 -33.33
C LYS A 37 -28.25 -7.33 -32.87
N THR A 38 -27.38 -7.79 -31.98
CA THR A 38 -26.12 -7.11 -31.69
C THR A 38 -25.24 -7.20 -32.94
N LYS A 39 -25.30 -6.17 -33.79
CA LYS A 39 -24.16 -5.88 -34.68
C LYS A 39 -22.99 -5.58 -33.77
N ALA A 40 -22.03 -6.50 -33.74
CA ALA A 40 -20.73 -6.30 -33.11
C ALA A 40 -20.13 -4.98 -33.61
N CYS A 41 -20.07 -3.99 -32.72
CA CYS A 41 -19.42 -2.74 -32.99
C CYS A 41 -17.92 -2.93 -32.76
N GLY A 42 -17.13 -2.81 -33.82
CA GLY A 42 -15.72 -2.46 -33.75
C GLY A 42 -14.74 -3.58 -34.11
N SER A 43 -14.55 -3.82 -35.39
CA SER A 43 -13.21 -4.12 -35.91
C SER A 43 -12.34 -2.87 -35.67
N TYR A 44 -11.70 -2.79 -34.51
CA TYR A 44 -10.78 -1.69 -34.20
C TYR A 44 -9.57 -1.78 -35.17
N ASP A 45 -9.37 -0.75 -35.97
CA ASP A 45 -8.36 -0.71 -37.03
C ASP A 45 -6.94 -0.87 -36.45
N LEU A 46 -6.22 -1.92 -36.86
CA LEU A 46 -4.85 -2.25 -36.40
C LEU A 46 -3.86 -1.08 -36.59
N ARG A 47 -4.18 -0.15 -37.48
CA ARG A 47 -3.38 1.06 -37.76
C ARG A 47 -3.34 2.04 -36.59
N VAL A 48 -4.48 2.29 -35.93
CA VAL A 48 -4.55 3.25 -34.81
C VAL A 48 -3.71 2.78 -33.62
N PHE A 49 -3.70 1.47 -33.37
CA PHE A 49 -2.86 0.87 -32.33
C PHE A 49 -1.37 1.11 -32.59
N ARG A 50 -0.94 0.97 -33.84
CA ARG A 50 0.47 1.14 -34.22
C ARG A 50 0.95 2.58 -34.09
N GLU A 51 0.07 3.57 -34.29
CA GLU A 51 0.43 4.98 -34.12
C GLU A 51 0.55 5.39 -32.64
N ILE A 52 -0.34 4.91 -31.77
CA ILE A 52 -0.25 5.17 -30.33
C ILE A 52 1.02 4.51 -29.75
N ASP A 53 1.30 3.27 -30.13
CA ASP A 53 2.50 2.57 -29.67
C ASP A 53 3.78 3.28 -30.13
N ARG A 54 3.81 3.77 -31.38
CA ARG A 54 4.93 4.57 -31.91
C ARG A 54 5.07 5.91 -31.20
N TYR A 55 3.96 6.57 -30.90
CA TYR A 55 3.95 7.82 -30.15
C TYR A 55 4.55 7.63 -28.75
N ILE A 56 4.09 6.62 -28.01
CA ILE A 56 4.60 6.29 -26.68
C ILE A 56 6.09 5.96 -26.71
N LEU A 57 6.55 5.17 -27.69
CA LEU A 57 7.97 4.87 -27.83
C LEU A 57 8.78 6.14 -28.09
N ARG A 58 8.33 7.01 -29.00
CA ARG A 58 9.00 8.29 -29.29
C ARG A 58 9.06 9.20 -28.07
N GLU A 59 8.10 9.08 -27.16
CA GLU A 59 8.07 9.83 -25.91
C GLU A 59 9.11 9.33 -24.89
N VAL A 60 9.42 8.02 -24.88
CA VAL A 60 10.37 7.42 -23.92
C VAL A 60 11.82 7.64 -24.31
N LEU A 61 12.13 7.76 -25.61
CA LEU A 61 13.51 7.89 -26.10
C LEU A 61 14.27 9.10 -25.52
N PRO A 62 13.73 10.35 -25.56
CA PRO A 62 14.43 11.51 -25.00
C PRO A 62 14.74 11.41 -23.50
N PRO A 63 13.78 11.08 -22.61
CA PRO A 63 14.09 10.94 -21.18
C PRO A 63 15.02 9.76 -20.91
N PHE A 64 14.99 8.69 -21.73
CA PHE A 64 15.97 7.62 -21.64
C PHE A 64 17.38 8.08 -21.96
N GLY A 65 17.59 8.87 -23.01
CA GLY A 65 18.91 9.42 -23.34
C GLY A 65 19.47 10.29 -22.22
N VAL A 66 18.64 11.18 -21.66
CA VAL A 66 19.03 12.05 -20.52
C VAL A 66 19.33 11.21 -19.28
N ALA A 67 18.46 10.25 -18.95
CA ALA A 67 18.64 9.35 -17.82
C ALA A 67 19.92 8.51 -17.95
N LEU A 68 20.18 7.96 -19.13
CA LEU A 68 21.36 7.16 -19.42
C LEU A 68 22.64 7.99 -19.26
N LEU A 69 22.67 9.22 -19.80
CA LEU A 69 23.79 10.13 -19.64
C LEU A 69 24.00 10.52 -18.16
N ALA A 70 22.93 10.78 -17.41
CA ALA A 70 23.02 11.12 -15.99
C ALA A 70 23.59 9.95 -15.16
N PHE A 71 23.08 8.73 -15.34
CA PHE A 71 23.61 7.54 -14.67
C PHE A 71 25.06 7.24 -15.08
N LEU A 72 25.38 7.38 -16.37
CA LEU A 72 26.73 7.15 -16.87
C LEU A 72 27.71 8.18 -16.30
N ALA A 73 27.34 9.46 -16.24
CA ALA A 73 28.16 10.50 -15.62
C ALA A 73 28.36 10.23 -14.12
N PHE A 74 27.29 9.88 -13.39
CA PHE A 74 27.34 9.56 -11.97
C PHE A 74 28.29 8.38 -11.67
N ILE A 75 28.15 7.26 -12.41
CA ILE A 75 28.99 6.08 -12.21
C ILE A 75 30.43 6.35 -12.68
N SER A 76 30.61 7.08 -13.79
CA SER A 76 31.94 7.41 -14.32
C SER A 76 32.72 8.32 -13.37
N LEU A 77 32.06 9.21 -12.63
CA LEU A 77 32.71 10.07 -11.64
C LEU A 77 33.46 9.23 -10.59
N GLN A 78 32.83 8.16 -10.09
CA GLN A 78 33.46 7.24 -9.15
C GLN A 78 34.70 6.56 -9.74
N VAL A 79 34.62 6.12 -11.01
CA VAL A 79 35.75 5.49 -11.72
C VAL A 79 36.89 6.49 -11.94
N VAL A 80 36.57 7.74 -12.29
CA VAL A 80 37.56 8.80 -12.49
C VAL A 80 38.29 9.12 -11.19
N ILE A 81 37.60 9.18 -10.05
CA ILE A 81 38.24 9.37 -8.73
C ILE A 81 39.20 8.22 -8.42
N TYR A 82 38.79 6.97 -8.65
CA TYR A 82 39.66 5.82 -8.42
C TYR A 82 40.90 5.80 -9.33
N LEU A 83 40.74 6.22 -10.59
CA LEU A 83 41.85 6.27 -11.53
C LEU A 83 42.75 7.51 -11.33
N SER A 84 42.24 8.63 -10.80
CA SER A 84 43.02 9.85 -10.62
C SER A 84 44.12 9.68 -9.56
N GLU A 85 43.87 8.92 -8.50
CA GLU A 85 44.91 8.55 -7.52
C GLU A 85 46.07 7.81 -8.19
N LEU A 86 45.78 6.93 -9.15
CA LEU A 86 46.80 6.19 -9.91
C LEU A 86 47.60 7.12 -10.83
N VAL A 87 46.92 8.07 -11.48
CA VAL A 87 47.54 9.06 -12.38
C VAL A 87 48.47 9.99 -11.60
N LEU A 88 48.03 10.49 -10.44
CA LEU A 88 48.79 11.38 -9.56
C LEU A 88 49.99 10.69 -8.92
N SER A 89 49.85 9.40 -8.56
CA SER A 89 50.93 8.64 -7.91
C SER A 89 51.99 8.08 -8.87
N ARG A 90 51.66 7.89 -10.17
CA ARG A 90 52.56 7.25 -11.16
C ARG A 90 52.83 8.07 -12.43
N GLY A 91 52.33 9.31 -12.51
CA GLY A 91 52.66 10.23 -13.61
C GLY A 91 52.03 9.87 -14.96
N ALA A 92 50.90 9.16 -14.98
CA ALA A 92 50.21 8.84 -16.22
C ALA A 92 49.63 10.10 -16.88
N GLY A 93 49.55 10.14 -18.22
CA GLY A 93 48.95 11.27 -18.93
C GLY A 93 47.41 11.26 -18.84
N VAL A 94 46.78 12.44 -18.84
CA VAL A 94 45.31 12.59 -18.84
C VAL A 94 44.66 11.87 -20.05
N GLY A 95 45.36 11.75 -21.17
CA GLY A 95 44.89 10.98 -22.34
C GLY A 95 44.71 9.49 -22.06
N GLU A 96 45.57 8.87 -21.24
CA GLU A 96 45.42 7.45 -20.86
C GLU A 96 44.24 7.25 -19.91
N LEU A 97 43.92 8.24 -19.07
CA LEU A 97 42.71 8.21 -18.24
C LEU A 97 41.45 8.09 -19.11
N PHE A 98 41.30 8.96 -20.11
CA PHE A 98 40.14 8.92 -21.01
C PHE A 98 40.09 7.63 -21.85
N ARG A 99 41.25 7.08 -22.23
CA ARG A 99 41.32 5.79 -22.92
C ARG A 99 40.84 4.64 -22.04
N LEU A 100 41.32 4.58 -20.79
CA LEU A 100 40.87 3.58 -19.81
C LEU A 100 39.38 3.73 -19.49
N LEU A 101 38.90 4.96 -19.34
CA LEU A 101 37.47 5.23 -19.14
C LEU A 101 36.64 4.77 -20.34
N GLY A 102 37.10 5.05 -21.56
CA GLY A 102 36.46 4.59 -22.80
C GLY A 102 36.38 3.06 -22.89
N LEU A 103 37.42 2.34 -22.47
CA LEU A 103 37.41 0.87 -22.40
C LEU A 103 36.46 0.35 -21.31
N LYS A 104 36.25 1.10 -20.23
CA LYS A 104 35.32 0.73 -19.16
C LYS A 104 33.86 1.02 -19.50
N LEU A 105 33.62 1.96 -20.42
CA LEU A 105 32.31 2.51 -20.76
C LEU A 105 31.25 1.46 -21.11
N PRO A 106 31.54 0.38 -21.89
CA PRO A 106 30.57 -0.68 -22.15
C PRO A 106 30.08 -1.39 -20.87
N SER A 107 30.98 -1.61 -19.90
CA SER A 107 30.59 -2.20 -18.61
C SER A 107 29.69 -1.24 -17.82
N LEU A 108 29.97 0.07 -17.85
CA LEU A 108 29.16 1.09 -17.19
C LEU A 108 27.78 1.21 -17.82
N LEU A 109 27.67 1.07 -19.14
CA LEU A 109 26.39 1.04 -19.86
C LEU A 109 25.51 -0.11 -19.40
N THR A 110 26.05 -1.33 -19.24
CA THR A 110 25.24 -2.46 -18.76
C THR A 110 24.64 -2.22 -17.36
N LEU A 111 25.29 -1.41 -16.53
CA LEU A 111 24.80 -1.01 -15.21
C LEU A 111 23.84 0.20 -15.28
N ALA A 112 24.08 1.14 -16.19
CA ALA A 112 23.29 2.36 -16.34
C ALA A 112 21.95 2.14 -17.06
N ILE A 113 21.88 1.22 -18.02
CA ILE A 113 20.67 0.98 -18.84
C ILE A 113 19.44 0.63 -17.98
N PRO A 114 19.47 -0.32 -17.01
CA PRO A 114 18.31 -0.62 -16.20
C PRO A 114 17.77 0.59 -15.43
N GLY A 115 18.63 1.33 -14.74
CA GLY A 115 18.25 2.55 -14.02
C GLY A 115 17.70 3.63 -14.96
N GLY A 116 18.32 3.77 -16.14
CA GLY A 116 17.88 4.69 -17.19
C GLY A 116 16.48 4.36 -17.71
N VAL A 117 16.18 3.09 -17.98
CA VAL A 117 14.86 2.63 -18.43
C VAL A 117 13.78 2.97 -17.41
N LEU A 118 14.00 2.68 -16.13
CA LEU A 118 13.02 2.95 -15.08
C LEU A 118 12.71 4.45 -14.98
N LEU A 119 13.76 5.28 -14.94
CA LEU A 119 13.64 6.73 -14.88
C LEU A 119 12.91 7.29 -16.11
N ALA A 120 13.24 6.80 -17.31
CA ALA A 120 12.62 7.22 -18.56
C ALA A 120 11.12 6.93 -18.58
N ILE A 121 10.71 5.74 -18.13
CA ILE A 121 9.30 5.32 -18.08
C ILE A 121 8.52 6.21 -17.12
N PHE A 122 9.03 6.45 -15.91
CA PHE A 122 8.37 7.32 -14.94
C PHE A 122 8.30 8.78 -15.41
N TRP A 123 9.35 9.28 -16.07
CA TRP A 123 9.33 10.62 -16.64
C TRP A 123 8.29 10.73 -17.75
N ALA A 124 8.31 9.83 -18.74
CA ALA A 124 7.38 9.82 -19.86
C ALA A 124 5.92 9.70 -19.39
N LEU A 125 5.64 8.75 -18.49
CA LEU A 125 4.30 8.58 -17.89
C LEU A 125 3.88 9.79 -17.05
N GLY A 126 4.81 10.39 -16.30
CA GLY A 126 4.55 11.63 -15.57
C GLY A 126 4.18 12.79 -16.50
N ARG A 127 4.84 12.90 -17.67
CA ARG A 127 4.47 13.89 -18.70
C ARG A 127 3.08 13.63 -19.27
N LEU A 128 2.81 12.38 -19.71
CA LEU A 128 1.53 11.97 -20.28
C LEU A 128 0.37 12.18 -19.30
N ALA A 129 0.59 11.91 -18.01
CA ALA A 129 -0.38 12.13 -16.95
C ALA A 129 -0.65 13.62 -16.71
N GLN A 130 0.39 14.46 -16.67
CA GLN A 130 0.24 15.91 -16.53
C GLN A 130 -0.49 16.55 -17.71
N ALA A 131 -0.20 16.11 -18.94
CA ALA A 131 -0.88 16.57 -20.14
C ALA A 131 -2.32 16.05 -20.29
N ARG A 132 -2.81 15.26 -19.32
CA ARG A 132 -4.12 14.56 -19.35
C ARG A 132 -4.31 13.62 -20.54
N GLU A 133 -3.25 13.28 -21.26
CA GLU A 133 -3.30 12.35 -22.40
C GLU A 133 -3.70 10.93 -21.95
N LEU A 134 -3.22 10.51 -20.76
CA LEU A 134 -3.61 9.22 -20.18
C LEU A 134 -5.12 9.13 -19.89
N LEU A 135 -5.74 10.24 -19.47
CA LEU A 135 -7.20 10.33 -19.26
C LEU A 135 -7.96 10.36 -20.58
N ALA A 136 -7.42 11.04 -21.60
CA ALA A 136 -8.00 11.04 -22.94
C ALA A 136 -8.05 9.63 -23.53
N PHE A 137 -6.97 8.84 -23.40
CA PHE A 137 -6.97 7.44 -23.82
C PHE A 137 -8.01 6.59 -23.08
N GLN A 138 -8.17 6.80 -21.77
CA GLN A 138 -9.20 6.11 -20.98
C GLN A 138 -10.62 6.49 -21.40
N ALA A 139 -10.87 7.75 -21.75
CA ALA A 139 -12.19 8.24 -22.18
C ALA A 139 -12.64 7.60 -23.50
N VAL A 140 -11.71 7.27 -24.39
CA VAL A 140 -11.96 6.56 -25.66
C VAL A 140 -12.07 5.04 -25.46
N GLY A 141 -11.92 4.55 -24.23
CA GLY A 141 -12.01 3.12 -23.89
C GLY A 141 -10.72 2.33 -24.13
N TYR A 142 -9.57 3.01 -24.26
CA TYR A 142 -8.29 2.33 -24.43
C TYR A 142 -7.80 1.73 -23.09
N PRO A 143 -7.58 0.41 -23.00
CA PRO A 143 -7.22 -0.23 -21.73
C PRO A 143 -5.80 0.13 -21.29
N LEU A 144 -5.60 0.39 -20.00
CA LEU A 144 -4.31 0.82 -19.44
C LEU A 144 -3.21 -0.23 -19.58
N ARG A 145 -3.55 -1.52 -19.48
CA ARG A 145 -2.61 -2.63 -19.77
C ARG A 145 -1.95 -2.49 -21.13
N ARG A 146 -2.67 -1.97 -22.12
CA ARG A 146 -2.17 -1.86 -23.49
C ARG A 146 -1.27 -0.64 -23.66
N ILE A 147 -1.54 0.44 -22.92
CA ILE A 147 -0.62 1.60 -22.83
C ILE A 147 0.70 1.18 -22.17
N ALA A 148 0.66 0.21 -21.25
CA ALA A 148 1.87 -0.28 -20.58
C ALA A 148 2.76 -1.12 -21.51
N MET A 149 2.16 -1.81 -22.49
CA MET A 149 2.88 -2.78 -23.34
C MET A 149 4.04 -2.18 -24.16
N PRO A 150 3.93 -0.98 -24.78
CA PRO A 150 5.06 -0.32 -25.45
C PRO A 150 6.26 -0.06 -24.52
N PHE A 151 6.01 0.29 -23.25
CA PHE A 151 7.08 0.48 -22.27
C PHE A 151 7.75 -0.85 -21.91
N VAL A 152 6.96 -1.91 -21.73
CA VAL A 152 7.49 -3.26 -21.47
C VAL A 152 8.30 -3.78 -22.67
N ALA A 153 7.82 -3.57 -23.89
CA ALA A 153 8.54 -3.90 -25.11
C ALA A 153 9.86 -3.11 -25.23
N PHE A 154 9.86 -1.83 -24.87
CA PHE A 154 11.07 -1.02 -24.79
C PHE A 154 12.07 -1.58 -23.77
N GLY A 155 11.61 -1.95 -22.56
CA GLY A 155 12.45 -2.58 -21.55
C GLY A 155 13.02 -3.93 -21.99
N ALA A 156 12.23 -4.74 -22.69
CA ALA A 156 12.68 -6.00 -23.29
C ALA A 156 13.76 -5.76 -24.36
N ALA A 157 13.56 -4.77 -25.23
CA ALA A 157 14.56 -4.39 -26.23
C ALA A 157 15.87 -3.92 -25.57
N MET A 158 15.80 -3.07 -24.53
CA MET A 158 16.97 -2.61 -23.79
C MET A 158 17.65 -3.74 -22.99
N SER A 159 16.89 -4.72 -22.51
CA SER A 159 17.41 -5.93 -21.88
C SER A 159 18.24 -6.76 -22.87
N LEU A 160 17.75 -6.94 -24.11
CA LEU A 160 18.50 -7.63 -25.17
C LEU A 160 19.77 -6.86 -25.56
N VAL A 161 19.72 -5.53 -25.63
CA VAL A 161 20.90 -4.69 -25.86
C VAL A 161 21.92 -4.87 -24.72
N SER A 162 21.47 -4.81 -23.46
CA SER A 162 22.34 -5.00 -22.30
C SER A 162 22.97 -6.40 -22.27
N PHE A 163 22.20 -7.44 -22.60
CA PHE A 163 22.71 -8.81 -22.75
C PHE A 163 23.76 -8.92 -23.86
N GLY A 164 23.49 -8.35 -25.04
CA GLY A 164 24.44 -8.34 -26.15
C GLY A 164 25.74 -7.59 -25.82
N LEU A 165 25.65 -6.45 -25.14
CA LEU A 165 26.82 -5.75 -24.62
C LEU A 165 27.59 -6.62 -23.62
N GLY A 166 26.89 -7.23 -22.66
CA GLY A 166 27.48 -8.06 -21.60
C GLY A 166 28.16 -9.34 -22.10
N GLU A 167 27.67 -9.94 -23.19
CA GLU A 167 28.20 -11.20 -23.74
C GLU A 167 29.29 -10.97 -24.79
N PHE A 168 29.15 -9.96 -25.66
CA PHE A 168 30.06 -9.77 -26.81
C PHE A 168 31.07 -8.64 -26.62
N VAL A 169 30.64 -7.49 -26.08
CA VAL A 169 31.46 -6.25 -26.07
C VAL A 169 32.24 -6.12 -24.75
N VAL A 170 31.56 -6.30 -23.62
CA VAL A 170 32.12 -6.11 -22.28
C VAL A 170 33.32 -7.03 -22.02
N PRO A 171 33.29 -8.35 -22.30
CA PRO A 171 34.43 -9.22 -22.04
C PRO A 171 35.70 -8.77 -22.77
N HIS A 172 35.56 -8.36 -24.03
CA HIS A 172 36.69 -7.90 -24.85
C HIS A 172 37.26 -6.57 -24.36
N CYS A 173 36.40 -5.59 -24.09
CA CYS A 173 36.82 -4.28 -23.60
C CYS A 173 37.43 -4.36 -22.20
N GLU A 174 36.87 -5.19 -21.32
CA GLU A 174 37.37 -5.39 -19.96
C GLU A 174 38.74 -6.07 -19.97
N GLU A 175 38.98 -7.04 -20.86
CA GLU A 175 40.30 -7.66 -21.03
C GLU A 175 41.35 -6.64 -21.48
N LEU A 176 41.02 -5.77 -22.44
CA LEU A 176 41.91 -4.68 -22.88
C LEU A 176 42.16 -3.65 -21.78
N TYR A 177 41.12 -3.29 -21.02
CA TYR A 177 41.22 -2.39 -19.87
C TYR A 177 42.21 -2.95 -18.83
N GLN A 178 42.06 -4.22 -18.44
CA GLN A 178 42.91 -4.85 -17.43
C GLN A 178 44.36 -4.97 -17.89
N ARG A 179 44.59 -5.31 -19.16
CA ARG A 179 45.95 -5.34 -19.74
C ARG A 179 46.63 -3.96 -19.68
N GLN A 180 45.91 -2.89 -20.02
CA GLN A 180 46.45 -1.53 -19.98
C GLN A 180 46.64 -1.02 -18.56
N TYR A 181 45.68 -1.28 -17.67
CA TYR A 181 45.75 -0.93 -16.26
C TYR A 181 46.97 -1.56 -15.58
N LEU A 182 47.22 -2.85 -15.81
CA LEU A 182 48.39 -3.54 -15.28
C LEU A 182 49.71 -3.04 -15.88
N ALA A 183 49.74 -2.69 -17.17
CA ALA A 183 50.93 -2.13 -17.81
C ALA A 183 51.37 -0.79 -17.18
N LEU A 184 50.42 0.00 -16.66
CA LEU A 184 50.70 1.25 -15.93
C LEU A 184 51.18 0.98 -14.50
N LEU A 185 50.65 -0.04 -13.82
CA LEU A 185 51.06 -0.41 -12.46
C LEU A 185 52.49 -0.97 -12.40
N VAL A 186 52.86 -1.83 -13.36
CA VAL A 186 54.13 -2.58 -13.39
C VAL A 186 55.30 -1.75 -13.98
N GLY A 187 55.03 -0.54 -14.49
CA GLY A 187 56.06 0.38 -14.97
C GLY A 187 56.57 0.04 -16.37
N GLY A 188 55.89 0.59 -17.39
CA GLY A 188 56.53 1.11 -18.60
C GLY A 188 57.24 0.16 -19.59
N GLN A 189 57.46 -1.12 -19.31
CA GLN A 189 58.00 -2.05 -20.32
C GLN A 189 56.88 -2.61 -21.19
N ARG A 190 56.71 -1.99 -22.35
CA ARG A 190 55.88 -2.51 -23.45
C ARG A 190 56.48 -3.84 -23.92
N GLY A 191 55.78 -4.93 -23.64
CA GLY A 191 55.97 -6.21 -24.33
C GLY A 191 56.38 -7.35 -23.41
N GLY A 192 55.42 -8.19 -23.05
CA GLY A 192 55.67 -9.48 -22.41
C GLY A 192 54.53 -9.86 -21.49
N VAL A 193 53.82 -10.94 -21.85
CA VAL A 193 52.82 -11.60 -21.02
C VAL A 193 53.36 -11.73 -19.59
N SER A 194 52.71 -11.06 -18.63
CA SER A 194 53.14 -11.08 -17.23
C SER A 194 53.16 -12.53 -16.73
N PRO A 195 54.27 -12.98 -16.11
CA PRO A 195 54.34 -14.29 -15.48
C PRO A 195 53.29 -14.37 -14.37
N ARG A 196 52.43 -15.39 -14.39
CA ARG A 196 51.47 -15.62 -13.31
C ARG A 196 52.17 -16.34 -12.19
N GLU A 197 52.22 -15.70 -11.03
CA GLU A 197 52.93 -16.20 -9.86
C GLU A 197 51.97 -16.90 -8.89
N GLU A 198 52.42 -18.00 -8.31
CA GLU A 198 51.79 -18.69 -7.15
C GLU A 198 50.36 -19.26 -7.36
N VAL A 199 50.13 -20.00 -8.44
CA VAL A 199 48.81 -20.60 -8.70
C VAL A 199 48.65 -21.95 -8.01
N PHE A 200 47.60 -22.12 -7.21
CA PHE A 200 47.16 -23.39 -6.65
C PHE A 200 45.94 -23.94 -7.38
N PHE A 201 45.94 -25.24 -7.72
CA PHE A 201 44.78 -25.91 -8.28
C PHE A 201 44.75 -27.40 -7.93
N ARG A 202 43.56 -27.99 -7.82
CA ARG A 202 43.39 -29.42 -7.57
C ARG A 202 43.08 -30.13 -8.90
N GLY A 203 43.75 -31.25 -9.17
CA GLY A 203 43.54 -32.05 -10.37
C GLY A 203 42.40 -33.06 -10.20
N PRO A 204 41.90 -33.66 -11.30
CA PRO A 204 40.75 -34.57 -11.30
C PRO A 204 40.97 -35.86 -10.50
N LYS A 205 42.23 -36.23 -10.25
CA LYS A 205 42.61 -37.39 -9.43
C LYS A 205 42.84 -37.05 -7.95
N GLY A 206 42.46 -35.85 -7.50
CA GLY A 206 42.55 -35.42 -6.09
C GLY A 206 43.86 -34.74 -5.69
N ASN A 207 44.87 -34.74 -6.57
CA ASN A 207 46.19 -34.18 -6.28
C ASN A 207 46.17 -32.64 -6.31
N LEU A 208 46.88 -32.00 -5.37
CA LEU A 208 46.97 -30.54 -5.31
C LEU A 208 48.26 -30.08 -6.01
N TYR A 209 48.15 -29.17 -6.96
CA TYR A 209 49.26 -28.61 -7.72
C TYR A 209 49.46 -27.16 -7.32
N TYR A 210 50.71 -26.78 -7.14
CA TYR A 210 51.18 -25.42 -6.96
C TYR A 210 52.16 -25.11 -8.08
N VAL A 211 51.98 -23.99 -8.76
CA VAL A 211 52.85 -23.52 -9.83
C VAL A 211 53.34 -22.13 -9.48
N ARG A 212 54.64 -22.00 -9.21
CA ARG A 212 55.24 -20.71 -8.84
C ARG A 212 55.19 -19.70 -9.98
N CYS A 213 55.40 -20.11 -11.23
CA CYS A 213 55.43 -19.20 -12.37
C CYS A 213 54.94 -19.92 -13.64
N TYR A 214 54.02 -19.32 -14.41
CA TYR A 214 53.60 -19.84 -15.72
C TYR A 214 53.82 -18.82 -16.84
N ARG A 215 54.55 -19.21 -17.89
CA ARG A 215 54.88 -18.36 -19.05
C ARG A 215 54.90 -19.16 -20.35
N GLU A 216 54.12 -18.71 -21.34
CA GLU A 216 54.18 -19.21 -22.74
C GLU A 216 54.21 -20.75 -22.89
N GLY A 217 53.34 -21.47 -22.15
CA GLY A 217 53.27 -22.94 -22.23
C GLY A 217 54.21 -23.69 -21.26
N THR A 218 55.06 -22.97 -20.52
CA THR A 218 55.99 -23.54 -19.55
C THR A 218 55.69 -23.09 -18.12
N ALA A 219 55.58 -24.06 -17.21
CA ALA A 219 55.42 -23.88 -15.78
C ALA A 219 56.78 -24.05 -15.09
N ARG A 220 57.10 -23.21 -14.10
CA ARG A 220 58.33 -23.27 -13.30
C ARG A 220 58.02 -23.32 -11.82
N GLY A 221 58.83 -24.07 -11.08
CA GLY A 221 58.67 -24.25 -9.63
C GLY A 221 57.33 -24.90 -9.30
N ILE A 222 57.16 -26.15 -9.76
CA ILE A 222 55.93 -26.91 -9.60
C ILE A 222 56.05 -27.79 -8.37
N VAL A 223 55.02 -27.78 -7.52
CA VAL A 223 54.89 -28.67 -6.37
C VAL A 223 53.56 -29.41 -6.50
N VAL A 224 53.58 -30.74 -6.42
CA VAL A 224 52.38 -31.58 -6.49
C VAL A 224 52.28 -32.39 -5.21
N TYR A 225 51.18 -32.25 -4.50
CA TYR A 225 50.82 -33.06 -3.35
C TYR A 225 49.94 -34.22 -3.83
N ASP A 226 50.46 -35.44 -3.76
CA ASP A 226 49.75 -36.66 -4.16
C ASP A 226 48.87 -37.17 -3.00
N LEU A 227 47.72 -36.52 -2.82
CA LEU A 227 46.77 -36.85 -1.75
C LEU A 227 46.09 -38.21 -1.95
N ALA A 228 46.02 -38.69 -3.19
CA ALA A 228 45.36 -39.95 -3.53
C ALA A 228 46.31 -41.16 -3.55
N GLY A 229 47.62 -40.94 -3.37
CA GLY A 229 48.61 -42.01 -3.35
C GLY A 229 48.76 -42.76 -4.67
N ARG A 230 48.42 -42.11 -5.79
CA ARG A 230 48.31 -42.76 -7.12
C ARG A 230 49.57 -42.62 -7.97
N ILE A 231 50.40 -41.62 -7.68
CA ILE A 231 51.68 -41.38 -8.36
C ILE A 231 52.80 -42.04 -7.55
N ALA A 232 52.75 -41.90 -6.23
CA ALA A 232 53.63 -42.56 -5.29
C ALA A 232 52.78 -43.14 -4.14
N PRO A 233 52.93 -44.43 -3.78
CA PRO A 233 52.21 -44.99 -2.65
C PRO A 233 52.53 -44.19 -1.36
N PRO A 234 51.50 -43.80 -0.58
CA PRO A 234 51.72 -43.07 0.65
C PRO A 234 52.26 -44.05 1.71
N SER A 235 53.31 -43.63 2.42
CA SER A 235 53.89 -44.37 3.54
C SER A 235 53.27 -43.91 4.86
N GLY A 236 51.94 -43.99 4.98
CA GLY A 236 51.18 -43.52 6.15
C GLY A 236 50.24 -42.35 5.84
N ASP A 237 49.97 -41.50 6.85
CA ASP A 237 49.03 -40.38 6.77
C ASP A 237 49.53 -39.16 5.97
N PHE A 238 50.84 -39.12 5.65
CA PHE A 238 51.45 -38.02 4.91
C PHE A 238 51.50 -38.29 3.40
N PRO A 239 50.96 -37.38 2.57
CA PRO A 239 50.99 -37.53 1.11
C PRO A 239 52.41 -37.33 0.56
N ALA A 240 52.73 -38.03 -0.52
CA ALA A 240 53.99 -37.80 -1.23
C ALA A 240 54.00 -36.40 -1.86
N VAL A 241 55.14 -35.71 -1.78
CA VAL A 241 55.31 -34.37 -2.35
C VAL A 241 56.29 -34.42 -3.52
N ILE A 242 55.82 -34.04 -4.70
CA ILE A 242 56.60 -34.02 -5.92
C ILE A 242 57.00 -32.57 -6.19
N THR A 243 58.28 -32.31 -6.37
CA THR A 243 58.80 -30.98 -6.74
C THR A 243 59.43 -31.08 -8.12
N ALA A 244 59.23 -30.09 -8.99
CA ALA A 244 59.84 -30.04 -10.31
C ALA A 244 60.29 -28.62 -10.65
N LYS A 245 61.43 -28.49 -11.31
CA LYS A 245 61.93 -27.18 -11.75
C LYS A 245 61.10 -26.62 -12.89
N GLU A 246 60.77 -27.47 -13.86
CA GLU A 246 60.04 -27.09 -15.08
C GLU A 246 58.91 -28.08 -15.36
N GLY A 247 57.88 -27.64 -16.05
CA GLY A 247 56.83 -28.49 -16.58
C GLY A 247 56.22 -27.91 -17.84
N ALA A 248 55.86 -28.78 -18.78
CA ALA A 248 55.22 -28.41 -20.03
C ALA A 248 53.90 -29.18 -20.18
N PHE A 249 52.84 -28.48 -20.57
CA PHE A 249 51.56 -29.13 -20.86
C PHE A 249 51.59 -29.73 -22.27
N SER A 250 51.28 -31.01 -22.38
CA SER A 250 51.19 -31.75 -23.63
C SER A 250 49.74 -31.72 -24.15
N PRO A 251 49.50 -31.64 -25.49
CA PRO A 251 48.17 -31.54 -26.08
C PRO A 251 47.16 -32.68 -25.76
N GLY A 252 47.55 -33.69 -24.99
CA GLY A 252 46.68 -34.73 -24.44
C GLY A 252 46.24 -34.53 -22.99
N GLY A 253 46.49 -33.37 -22.37
CA GLY A 253 46.11 -33.10 -20.97
C GLY A 253 47.09 -33.67 -19.93
N ASN A 254 48.29 -34.04 -20.35
CA ASN A 254 49.36 -34.48 -19.47
C ASN A 254 50.31 -33.31 -19.19
N LEU A 255 50.66 -33.10 -17.93
CA LEU A 255 51.74 -32.22 -17.50
C LEU A 255 53.03 -33.03 -17.43
N GLU A 256 53.97 -32.74 -18.33
CA GLU A 256 55.31 -33.33 -18.31
C GLU A 256 56.21 -32.50 -17.41
N LEU A 257 56.46 -33.00 -16.20
CA LEU A 257 57.39 -32.43 -15.23
C LEU A 257 58.82 -32.82 -15.58
N ARG A 258 59.75 -31.86 -15.52
CA ARG A 258 61.18 -32.04 -15.82
C ARG A 258 62.05 -31.64 -14.64
N GLU A 259 63.12 -32.38 -14.45
CA GLU A 259 64.11 -32.20 -13.38
C GLU A 259 63.45 -32.02 -12.00
N GLY A 260 62.88 -33.11 -11.48
CA GLY A 260 62.16 -33.08 -10.21
C GLY A 260 62.59 -34.15 -9.22
N ARG A 261 61.99 -34.09 -8.04
CA ARG A 261 62.22 -35.00 -6.92
C ARG A 261 60.88 -35.37 -6.29
N VAL A 262 60.70 -36.64 -5.94
CA VAL A 262 59.58 -37.15 -5.15
C VAL A 262 60.06 -37.32 -3.72
N LEU A 263 59.36 -36.69 -2.78
CA LEU A 263 59.64 -36.71 -1.35
C LEU A 263 58.64 -37.65 -0.68
N HIS A 264 59.15 -38.69 -0.02
CA HIS A 264 58.36 -39.65 0.76
C HIS A 264 58.54 -39.39 2.25
N PHE A 265 57.43 -39.40 2.98
CA PHE A 265 57.38 -39.12 4.41
C PHE A 265 56.93 -40.37 5.17
N ASP A 266 57.44 -40.55 6.39
CA ASP A 266 57.00 -41.59 7.34
C ASP A 266 55.66 -41.21 8.01
N PRO A 267 54.98 -42.11 8.74
CA PRO A 267 53.80 -41.77 9.55
C PRO A 267 54.06 -40.68 10.59
N ASP A 268 55.31 -40.48 11.04
CA ASP A 268 55.71 -39.40 11.94
C ASP A 268 56.06 -38.08 11.22
N GLY A 269 55.86 -37.99 9.91
CA GLY A 269 56.12 -36.80 9.09
C GLY A 269 57.59 -36.54 8.77
N ARG A 270 58.48 -37.49 9.07
CA ARG A 270 59.91 -37.38 8.76
C ARG A 270 60.18 -37.76 7.30
N LEU A 271 61.10 -37.07 6.64
CA LEU A 271 61.50 -37.39 5.26
C LEU A 271 62.33 -38.69 5.25
N VAL A 272 61.79 -39.75 4.67
CA VAL A 272 62.42 -41.09 4.66
C VAL A 272 63.18 -41.32 3.35
N ARG A 273 62.65 -40.82 2.23
CA ARG A 273 63.19 -41.11 0.90
C ARG A 273 62.98 -39.97 -0.08
N VAL A 274 63.99 -39.75 -0.93
CA VAL A 274 63.97 -38.75 -2.02
C VAL A 274 64.35 -39.42 -3.33
N ASP A 275 63.40 -39.54 -4.25
CA ASP A 275 63.62 -40.12 -5.58
C ASP A 275 63.72 -39.02 -6.64
N GLY A 276 64.85 -38.92 -7.34
CA GLY A 276 65.04 -37.96 -8.43
C GLY A 276 64.51 -38.48 -9.77
N PHE A 277 63.87 -37.63 -10.56
CA PHE A 277 63.43 -37.96 -11.92
C PHE A 277 63.85 -36.90 -12.94
N LYS A 278 64.19 -37.34 -14.15
CA LYS A 278 64.47 -36.44 -15.29
C LYS A 278 63.20 -35.96 -15.97
N ALA A 279 62.23 -36.86 -16.17
CA ALA A 279 60.92 -36.55 -16.73
C ALA A 279 59.84 -37.42 -16.05
N LEU A 280 58.72 -36.82 -15.67
CA LEU A 280 57.55 -37.50 -15.10
C LEU A 280 56.29 -36.95 -15.76
N LYS A 281 55.45 -37.83 -16.32
CA LYS A 281 54.18 -37.42 -16.92
C LYS A 281 53.06 -37.57 -15.89
N VAL A 282 52.33 -36.50 -15.63
CA VAL A 282 51.20 -36.49 -14.71
C VAL A 282 49.95 -36.08 -15.47
N GLU A 283 48.86 -36.82 -15.31
CA GLU A 283 47.59 -36.50 -15.97
C GLU A 283 46.86 -35.40 -15.20
N VAL A 284 46.72 -34.23 -15.83
CA VAL A 284 46.13 -33.03 -15.22
C VAL A 284 44.81 -32.64 -15.90
N GLY A 285 44.57 -33.14 -17.11
CA GLY A 285 43.43 -32.80 -17.96
C GLY A 285 43.68 -31.53 -18.79
N ALA A 286 43.33 -31.57 -20.07
CA ALA A 286 43.60 -30.50 -21.04
C ALA A 286 42.87 -29.17 -20.71
N ASP A 287 41.80 -29.25 -19.92
CA ASP A 287 40.97 -28.11 -19.54
C ASP A 287 41.65 -27.20 -18.50
N ILE A 288 42.50 -27.75 -17.62
CA ILE A 288 43.07 -27.01 -16.47
C ILE A 288 44.04 -25.92 -16.90
N GLU A 289 44.87 -26.20 -17.92
CA GLU A 289 45.85 -25.26 -18.47
C GLU A 289 45.18 -23.98 -18.98
N ARG A 290 44.07 -24.12 -19.71
CA ARG A 290 43.38 -22.97 -20.32
C ARG A 290 42.44 -22.26 -19.33
N LEU A 291 41.76 -23.00 -18.45
CA LEU A 291 40.65 -22.47 -17.65
C LEU A 291 41.06 -22.00 -16.25
N ILE A 292 42.07 -22.61 -15.62
CA ILE A 292 42.49 -22.26 -14.24
C ILE A 292 43.71 -21.35 -14.29
N LEU A 293 44.71 -21.67 -15.11
CA LEU A 293 45.88 -20.81 -15.30
C LEU A 293 45.60 -19.58 -16.17
N GLY A 294 44.44 -19.52 -16.85
CA GLY A 294 43.99 -18.46 -17.76
C GLY A 294 43.70 -17.08 -17.15
N GLY A 295 43.67 -16.94 -15.82
CA GLY A 295 43.74 -15.68 -15.04
C GLY A 295 42.83 -14.50 -15.46
N LYS A 296 41.80 -14.73 -16.26
CA LYS A 296 40.72 -13.75 -16.45
C LYS A 296 39.98 -13.59 -15.12
N THR A 297 39.65 -12.35 -14.74
CA THR A 297 38.71 -12.13 -13.64
C THR A 297 37.28 -12.46 -14.10
N PRO A 298 36.34 -12.81 -13.20
CA PRO A 298 34.95 -13.10 -13.58
C PRO A 298 34.27 -11.97 -14.38
N ALA A 299 34.72 -10.72 -14.21
CA ALA A 299 34.28 -9.58 -15.00
C ALA A 299 34.66 -9.68 -16.49
N GLN A 300 35.84 -10.24 -16.79
CA GLN A 300 36.40 -10.40 -18.16
C GLN A 300 35.82 -11.59 -18.93
N MET A 301 35.04 -12.46 -18.29
CA MET A 301 34.55 -13.69 -18.91
C MET A 301 33.17 -13.51 -19.51
N SER A 302 32.92 -14.13 -20.66
CA SER A 302 31.56 -14.31 -21.16
C SER A 302 30.77 -15.33 -20.32
N LEU A 303 29.45 -15.41 -20.49
CA LEU A 303 28.63 -16.43 -19.83
C LEU A 303 29.05 -17.85 -20.24
N ARG A 304 29.45 -18.03 -21.51
CA ARG A 304 29.98 -19.30 -22.00
C ARG A 304 31.28 -19.68 -21.30
N GLU A 305 32.22 -18.74 -21.18
CA GLU A 305 33.49 -18.96 -20.48
C GLU A 305 33.26 -19.26 -18.98
N LEU A 306 32.35 -18.52 -18.33
CA LEU A 306 31.97 -18.75 -16.93
C LEU A 306 31.41 -20.16 -16.73
N ARG A 307 30.49 -20.62 -17.58
CA ARG A 307 29.89 -21.95 -17.49
C ARG A 307 30.93 -23.06 -17.63
N THR A 308 31.84 -22.94 -18.59
CA THR A 308 32.93 -23.92 -18.78
C THR A 308 33.86 -23.93 -17.57
N ARG A 309 34.18 -22.77 -17.00
CA ARG A 309 35.04 -22.66 -15.81
C ARG A 309 34.40 -23.20 -14.55
N ILE A 310 33.10 -22.98 -14.36
CA ILE A 310 32.33 -23.58 -13.25
C ILE A 310 32.38 -25.11 -13.35
N ALA A 311 32.08 -25.68 -14.51
CA ALA A 311 32.13 -27.13 -14.71
C ALA A 311 33.53 -27.73 -14.50
N ALA A 312 34.59 -26.97 -14.84
CA ALA A 312 35.97 -27.39 -14.58
C ALA A 312 36.32 -27.35 -13.08
N MET A 313 35.85 -26.34 -12.33
CA MET A 313 36.06 -26.25 -10.88
C MET A 313 35.30 -27.33 -10.11
N GLU A 314 34.07 -27.64 -10.54
CA GLU A 314 33.29 -28.74 -9.97
C GLU A 314 34.00 -30.08 -10.16
N ARG A 315 34.52 -30.35 -11.38
CA ARG A 315 35.33 -31.55 -11.66
C ARG A 315 36.63 -31.61 -10.85
N ALA A 316 37.20 -30.46 -10.50
CA ALA A 316 38.39 -30.33 -9.67
C ALA A 316 38.09 -30.45 -8.16
N GLY A 317 36.81 -30.52 -7.75
CA GLY A 317 36.42 -30.50 -6.34
C GLY A 317 36.71 -29.18 -5.63
N ILE A 318 36.74 -28.07 -6.37
CA ILE A 318 36.90 -26.70 -5.85
C ILE A 318 35.51 -26.05 -5.82
N ASP A 319 35.14 -25.42 -4.70
CA ASP A 319 33.84 -24.73 -4.58
C ASP A 319 33.73 -23.57 -5.59
N PRO A 320 32.82 -23.65 -6.60
CA PRO A 320 32.67 -22.63 -7.63
C PRO A 320 31.70 -21.51 -7.21
N ARG A 321 31.25 -21.44 -5.95
CA ARG A 321 30.21 -20.51 -5.46
C ARG A 321 30.37 -19.08 -5.98
N GLY A 322 31.57 -18.51 -5.91
CA GLY A 322 31.85 -17.15 -6.37
C GLY A 322 31.56 -16.94 -7.87
N LEU A 323 31.88 -17.93 -8.71
CA LEU A 323 31.61 -17.90 -10.15
C LEU A 323 30.14 -18.16 -10.47
N LEU A 324 29.47 -19.05 -9.72
CA LEU A 324 28.03 -19.28 -9.85
C LEU A 324 27.22 -18.01 -9.56
N VAL A 325 27.58 -17.27 -8.51
CA VAL A 325 26.94 -15.98 -8.20
C VAL A 325 27.15 -15.00 -9.35
N GLU A 326 28.36 -14.91 -9.90
CA GLU A 326 28.64 -14.00 -11.01
C GLU A 326 27.87 -14.38 -12.28
N TYR A 327 27.75 -15.67 -12.57
CA TYR A 327 26.97 -16.19 -13.69
C TYR A 327 25.51 -15.73 -13.61
N HIS A 328 24.84 -15.94 -12.47
CA HIS A 328 23.47 -15.48 -12.28
C HIS A 328 23.36 -13.96 -12.23
N ALA A 329 24.34 -13.26 -11.66
CA ALA A 329 24.37 -11.80 -11.58
C ALA A 329 24.38 -11.15 -12.98
N LYS A 330 25.17 -11.68 -13.93
CA LYS A 330 25.21 -11.16 -15.31
C LYS A 330 23.86 -11.28 -16.00
N ILE A 331 23.17 -12.40 -15.83
CA ILE A 331 21.84 -12.63 -16.40
C ILE A 331 20.80 -11.71 -15.72
N ALA A 332 20.85 -11.58 -14.40
CA ALA A 332 19.94 -10.73 -13.64
C ALA A 332 20.10 -9.24 -14.02
N VAL A 333 21.33 -8.74 -14.17
CA VAL A 333 21.59 -7.36 -14.61
C VAL A 333 21.05 -7.12 -16.02
N ALA A 334 21.26 -8.05 -16.96
CA ALA A 334 20.71 -7.94 -18.30
C ALA A 334 19.16 -7.96 -18.29
N ALA A 335 18.55 -8.83 -17.48
CA ALA A 335 17.09 -8.95 -17.35
C ALA A 335 16.44 -7.76 -16.61
N SER A 336 17.21 -7.01 -15.82
CA SER A 336 16.69 -5.94 -14.95
C SER A 336 15.96 -4.85 -15.73
N SER A 337 16.41 -4.49 -16.93
CA SER A 337 15.73 -3.49 -17.78
C SER A 337 14.29 -3.90 -18.13
N PHE A 338 14.07 -5.18 -18.42
CA PHE A 338 12.74 -5.71 -18.68
C PHE A 338 11.90 -5.70 -17.40
N LEU A 339 12.45 -6.17 -16.28
CA LEU A 339 11.75 -6.24 -15.00
C LEU A 339 11.35 -4.85 -14.48
N PHE A 340 12.24 -3.87 -14.61
CA PHE A 340 11.96 -2.49 -14.27
C PHE A 340 10.94 -1.85 -15.20
N ALA A 341 10.89 -2.21 -16.48
CA ALA A 341 9.82 -1.75 -17.35
C ALA A 341 8.47 -2.41 -17.03
N PHE A 342 8.48 -3.71 -16.74
CA PHE A 342 7.31 -4.50 -16.36
C PHE A 342 6.65 -3.97 -15.09
N PHE A 343 7.45 -3.61 -14.08
CA PHE A 343 6.98 -2.96 -12.87
C PHE A 343 6.74 -1.45 -13.04
N GLY A 344 7.63 -0.77 -13.77
CA GLY A 344 7.64 0.68 -13.89
C GLY A 344 6.49 1.22 -14.72
N ALA A 345 6.03 0.48 -15.73
CA ALA A 345 4.89 0.89 -16.54
C ALA A 345 3.58 1.05 -15.71
N PRO A 346 3.12 0.04 -14.94
CA PRO A 346 1.91 0.18 -14.14
C PRO A 346 2.08 1.16 -12.96
N VAL A 347 3.23 1.16 -12.28
CA VAL A 347 3.48 2.08 -11.16
C VAL A 347 3.56 3.53 -11.62
N GLY A 348 4.22 3.80 -12.75
CA GLY A 348 4.35 5.13 -13.31
C GLY A 348 3.00 5.74 -13.70
N MET A 349 2.04 4.92 -14.13
CA MET A 349 0.67 5.38 -14.40
C MET A 349 -0.08 5.81 -13.14
N ILE A 350 0.18 5.14 -12.01
CA ILE A 350 -0.44 5.45 -10.72
C ILE A 350 0.23 6.69 -10.10
N LEU A 351 1.57 6.73 -10.07
CA LEU A 351 2.36 7.81 -9.47
C LEU A 351 2.40 9.09 -10.33
N GLY A 352 2.24 8.99 -11.65
CA GLY A 352 2.34 10.10 -12.59
C GLY A 352 1.38 11.26 -12.33
N ARG A 353 0.32 11.02 -11.54
CA ARG A 353 -0.64 12.05 -11.10
C ARG A 353 -0.05 13.10 -10.15
N ARG A 354 1.06 12.81 -9.47
CA ARG A 354 1.75 13.73 -8.54
C ARG A 354 2.75 14.68 -9.22
N GLY A 355 2.94 14.56 -10.54
CA GLY A 355 3.77 15.46 -11.35
C GLY A 355 5.06 14.83 -11.89
N ARG A 356 5.63 15.44 -12.95
CA ARG A 356 6.76 14.93 -13.74
C ARG A 356 8.04 14.76 -12.91
N ILE A 357 8.38 15.75 -12.10
CA ILE A 357 9.59 15.73 -11.26
C ILE A 357 9.46 14.69 -10.14
N ALA A 358 8.28 14.58 -9.52
CA ALA A 358 8.02 13.60 -8.47
C ALA A 358 8.15 12.16 -9.01
N GLY A 359 7.61 11.88 -10.20
CA GLY A 359 7.78 10.59 -10.88
C GLY A 359 9.25 10.30 -11.18
N ALA A 360 9.98 11.24 -11.78
CA ALA A 360 11.39 11.07 -12.08
C ALA A 360 12.25 10.83 -10.81
N ALA A 361 12.06 11.62 -9.76
CA ALA A 361 12.77 11.46 -8.50
C ALA A 361 12.49 10.09 -7.84
N ALA A 362 11.23 9.64 -7.83
CA ALA A 362 10.88 8.32 -7.32
C ALA A 362 11.56 7.19 -8.12
N GLY A 363 11.67 7.33 -9.44
CA GLY A 363 12.33 6.37 -10.31
C GLY A 363 13.83 6.28 -10.04
N PHE A 364 14.48 7.42 -9.87
CA PHE A 364 15.90 7.48 -9.53
C PHE A 364 16.19 6.86 -8.15
N LEU A 365 15.40 7.21 -7.13
CA LEU A 365 15.55 6.63 -5.78
C LEU A 365 15.33 5.13 -5.78
N LEU A 366 14.31 4.64 -6.50
CA LEU A 366 14.04 3.22 -6.61
C LEU A 366 15.14 2.47 -7.37
N ALA A 367 15.66 3.05 -8.46
CA ALA A 367 16.82 2.50 -9.16
C ALA A 367 18.05 2.43 -8.24
N GLY A 368 18.34 3.49 -7.47
CA GLY A 368 19.45 3.48 -6.51
C GLY A 368 19.28 2.43 -5.41
N ALA A 369 18.08 2.34 -4.82
CA ALA A 369 17.77 1.36 -3.77
C ALA A 369 17.93 -0.08 -4.24
N THR A 370 17.47 -0.38 -5.46
CA THR A 370 17.61 -1.73 -6.05
C THR A 370 19.05 -2.09 -6.36
N GLN A 371 19.86 -1.15 -6.85
CA GLN A 371 21.29 -1.35 -7.08
C GLN A 371 22.02 -1.62 -5.76
N ALA A 372 21.72 -0.86 -4.71
CA ALA A 372 22.27 -1.10 -3.38
C ALA A 372 21.90 -2.50 -2.86
N LEU A 373 20.60 -2.87 -2.93
CA LEU A 373 20.14 -4.19 -2.52
C LEU A 373 20.79 -5.33 -3.33
N PHE A 374 21.03 -5.12 -4.63
CA PHE A 374 21.73 -6.07 -5.48
C PHE A 374 23.18 -6.30 -5.04
N LEU A 375 23.91 -5.24 -4.67
CA LEU A 375 25.27 -5.38 -4.16
C LEU A 375 25.31 -6.15 -2.84
N TRP A 376 24.37 -5.89 -1.94
CA TRP A 376 24.24 -6.59 -0.65
C TRP A 376 23.95 -8.08 -0.85
N THR A 377 22.89 -8.42 -1.60
CA THR A 377 22.48 -9.81 -1.86
C THR A 377 23.56 -10.61 -2.59
N LYS A 378 24.23 -10.00 -3.56
CA LYS A 378 25.40 -10.60 -4.25
C LYS A 378 26.53 -10.91 -3.27
N THR A 379 26.80 -10.01 -2.32
CA THR A 379 27.86 -10.19 -1.31
C THR A 379 27.51 -11.30 -0.31
N MET A 380 26.26 -11.33 0.17
CA MET A 380 25.78 -12.39 1.06
C MET A 380 25.84 -13.78 0.40
N ALA A 381 25.52 -13.87 -0.89
CA ALA A 381 25.62 -15.12 -1.63
C ALA A 381 27.07 -15.57 -1.88
N ARG A 382 27.99 -14.62 -2.08
CA ARG A 382 29.44 -14.92 -2.14
C ARG A 382 29.97 -15.46 -0.82
N GLN A 383 29.47 -14.96 0.32
CA GLN A 383 29.83 -15.45 1.66
C GLN A 383 29.13 -16.76 2.04
N GLY A 384 28.18 -17.25 1.23
CA GLY A 384 27.48 -18.50 1.50
C GLY A 384 26.24 -18.40 2.39
N LEU A 385 25.83 -17.19 2.77
CA LEU A 385 24.60 -16.96 3.53
C LEU A 385 23.35 -17.21 2.68
N LEU A 386 23.45 -17.00 1.37
CA LEU A 386 22.40 -17.25 0.39
C LEU A 386 22.91 -18.19 -0.70
N SER A 387 22.01 -19.00 -1.27
CA SER A 387 22.36 -19.79 -2.45
C SER A 387 22.69 -18.87 -3.65
N PRO A 388 23.57 -19.27 -4.57
CA PRO A 388 23.97 -18.44 -5.70
C PRO A 388 22.84 -17.87 -6.58
N PRO A 389 21.77 -18.62 -6.91
CA PRO A 389 20.64 -18.08 -7.67
C PRO A 389 19.90 -16.98 -6.90
N TRP A 390 19.56 -17.22 -5.62
CA TRP A 390 18.87 -16.23 -4.80
C TRP A 390 19.72 -14.97 -4.59
N GLY A 391 21.05 -15.10 -4.48
CA GLY A 391 21.96 -13.96 -4.40
C GLY A 391 21.83 -12.93 -5.53
N ALA A 392 21.51 -13.39 -6.74
CA ALA A 392 21.39 -12.51 -7.90
C ALA A 392 19.93 -12.08 -8.17
N TRP A 393 18.96 -12.96 -7.91
CA TRP A 393 17.56 -12.74 -8.31
C TRP A 393 16.67 -12.17 -7.21
N LEU A 394 17.04 -12.30 -5.93
CA LEU A 394 16.23 -11.83 -4.80
C LEU A 394 15.80 -10.36 -4.91
N PRO A 395 16.68 -9.39 -5.29
CA PRO A 395 16.27 -8.00 -5.45
C PRO A 395 15.22 -7.78 -6.54
N ALA A 396 15.13 -8.69 -7.50
CA ALA A 396 14.23 -8.61 -8.65
C ALA A 396 12.83 -9.19 -8.38
N VAL A 397 12.71 -10.07 -7.37
CA VAL A 397 11.44 -10.74 -7.01
C VAL A 397 10.31 -9.73 -6.72
N PRO A 398 10.51 -8.66 -5.91
CA PRO A 398 9.45 -7.69 -5.65
C PRO A 398 8.94 -7.02 -6.93
N PHE A 399 9.82 -6.75 -7.90
CA PHE A 399 9.45 -6.11 -9.18
C PHE A 399 8.61 -7.04 -10.04
N VAL A 400 8.95 -8.33 -10.09
CA VAL A 400 8.16 -9.33 -10.82
C VAL A 400 6.78 -9.47 -10.18
N VAL A 401 6.73 -9.69 -8.86
CA VAL A 401 5.48 -9.92 -8.12
C VAL A 401 4.57 -8.70 -8.18
N LEU A 402 5.08 -7.51 -7.81
CA LEU A 402 4.30 -6.28 -7.85
C LEU A 402 3.94 -5.88 -9.27
N GLY A 403 4.85 -6.05 -10.24
CA GLY A 403 4.57 -5.75 -11.65
C GLY A 403 3.43 -6.61 -12.19
N PHE A 404 3.44 -7.91 -11.90
CA PHE A 404 2.39 -8.84 -12.31
C PHE A 404 1.06 -8.51 -11.63
N LEU A 405 1.07 -8.32 -10.31
CA LEU A 405 -0.13 -7.95 -9.54
C LEU A 405 -0.73 -6.63 -10.02
N LEU A 406 0.09 -5.62 -10.28
CA LEU A 406 -0.39 -4.31 -10.73
C LEU A 406 -0.89 -4.36 -12.17
N LEU A 407 -0.22 -5.04 -13.09
CA LEU A 407 -0.70 -5.23 -14.46
C LEU A 407 -2.01 -6.00 -14.49
N TRP A 408 -2.15 -7.03 -13.65
CA TRP A 408 -3.40 -7.78 -13.52
C TRP A 408 -4.52 -6.93 -12.90
N ARG A 409 -4.18 -6.06 -11.93
CA ARG A 409 -5.11 -5.12 -11.28
C ARG A 409 -5.57 -3.97 -12.20
N LEU A 410 -4.76 -3.55 -13.17
CA LEU A 410 -5.05 -2.39 -14.03
C LEU A 410 -6.37 -2.50 -14.82
N ASP A 411 -6.84 -3.71 -15.12
CA ASP A 411 -8.16 -3.93 -15.77
C ASP A 411 -9.22 -4.51 -14.83
N GLY A 412 -8.82 -5.01 -13.66
CA GLY A 412 -9.73 -5.61 -12.69
C GLY A 412 -10.43 -4.57 -11.83
N ARG A 413 -11.53 -3.97 -12.32
CA ARG A 413 -12.41 -3.09 -11.52
C ARG A 413 -13.10 -3.79 -10.33
N ARG A 414 -12.95 -5.11 -10.14
CA ARG A 414 -13.73 -5.90 -9.16
C ARG A 414 -13.01 -6.32 -7.87
N LEU A 415 -11.69 -6.20 -7.76
CA LEU A 415 -10.93 -6.72 -6.59
C LEU A 415 -10.34 -5.63 -5.67
N LEU A 416 -10.81 -4.38 -5.81
CA LEU A 416 -10.45 -3.28 -4.92
C LEU A 416 -10.82 -3.53 -3.45
N GLY A 417 -11.79 -4.42 -3.18
CA GLY A 417 -12.19 -4.79 -1.82
C GLY A 417 -11.21 -5.68 -1.06
N LEU A 418 -10.44 -6.54 -1.73
CA LEU A 418 -9.75 -7.64 -1.01
C LEU A 418 -8.39 -7.26 -0.39
N PHE A 419 -7.71 -6.23 -0.91
CA PHE A 419 -6.36 -5.85 -0.45
C PHE A 419 -6.27 -4.46 0.18
N ILE A 420 -7.37 -3.69 0.21
CA ILE A 420 -7.49 -2.49 1.07
C ILE A 420 -7.81 -2.91 2.53
N LEU A 421 -8.19 -4.18 2.76
CA LEU A 421 -8.41 -4.75 4.09
C LEU A 421 -7.12 -5.10 4.84
N LEU A 422 -5.97 -5.27 4.17
CA LEU A 422 -4.76 -5.75 4.85
C LEU A 422 -4.10 -4.75 5.82
N PRO A 423 -4.21 -3.41 5.65
CA PRO A 423 -3.85 -2.46 6.71
C PRO A 423 -5.00 -2.19 7.69
N PHE A 424 -6.24 -2.59 7.38
CA PHE A 424 -7.42 -2.35 8.21
C PHE A 424 -7.61 -3.44 9.28
N LEU A 425 -7.30 -4.69 8.93
CA LEU A 425 -7.38 -5.86 9.84
C LEU A 425 -6.39 -5.83 11.02
N ALA A 426 -5.47 -4.87 11.06
CA ALA A 426 -4.49 -4.79 12.14
C ALA A 426 -4.91 -3.86 13.30
N SER A 427 -5.94 -3.01 13.17
CA SER A 427 -6.22 -2.04 14.25
C SER A 427 -7.59 -1.33 14.25
N ALA A 428 -8.48 -1.49 13.27
CA ALA A 428 -9.76 -0.78 13.27
C ALA A 428 -10.91 -1.74 13.58
N ALA A 429 -11.77 -1.39 14.56
CA ALA A 429 -13.02 -2.08 14.77
C ALA A 429 -13.86 -2.02 13.47
N PRO A 430 -14.41 -3.15 13.00
CA PRO A 430 -15.24 -3.15 11.80
C PRO A 430 -16.42 -2.20 11.98
N PRO A 431 -16.81 -1.44 10.95
CA PRO A 431 -17.99 -0.57 11.04
C PRO A 431 -19.24 -1.41 11.35
N PRO A 432 -20.09 -0.98 12.30
CA PRO A 432 -21.26 -1.75 12.73
C PRO A 432 -22.47 -1.69 11.77
N PHE A 433 -22.28 -1.10 10.58
CA PHE A 433 -23.34 -0.85 9.60
C PHE A 433 -22.94 -1.34 8.20
N SER A 434 -23.92 -1.75 7.40
CA SER A 434 -23.74 -2.02 5.98
C SER A 434 -23.86 -0.70 5.20
N LEU A 435 -23.07 -0.53 4.12
CA LEU A 435 -23.04 0.71 3.33
C LEU A 435 -23.04 0.39 1.83
N GLU A 436 -24.07 0.87 1.12
CA GLU A 436 -24.16 0.90 -0.34
C GLU A 436 -24.08 2.36 -0.82
N ALA A 437 -23.28 2.69 -1.84
CA ALA A 437 -23.18 4.07 -2.35
C ALA A 437 -22.75 4.14 -3.83
N GLU A 438 -23.06 5.26 -4.50
CA GLU A 438 -22.61 5.51 -5.89
C GLU A 438 -21.17 6.02 -5.96
N SER A 439 -20.63 6.57 -4.87
CA SER A 439 -19.18 6.79 -4.73
C SER A 439 -18.80 6.81 -3.27
N VAL A 440 -17.66 6.22 -2.90
CA VAL A 440 -17.07 6.37 -1.57
C VAL A 440 -15.64 6.86 -1.70
N SER A 441 -15.30 7.93 -0.97
CA SER A 441 -13.94 8.42 -0.81
C SER A 441 -13.49 8.26 0.63
N PHE A 442 -12.31 7.68 0.83
CA PHE A 442 -11.73 7.45 2.16
C PHE A 442 -10.57 8.42 2.40
N SER A 443 -10.52 8.99 3.61
CA SER A 443 -9.38 9.76 4.11
C SER A 443 -8.60 8.94 5.13
N LEU A 444 -7.45 8.40 4.73
CA LEU A 444 -6.61 7.53 5.55
C LEU A 444 -6.00 8.21 6.79
N GLY A 445 -5.89 9.55 6.79
CA GLY A 445 -5.31 10.30 7.91
C GLY A 445 -6.30 10.55 9.05
N GLU A 446 -7.57 10.76 8.74
CA GLU A 446 -8.63 11.12 9.69
C GLU A 446 -9.57 9.96 10.01
N ARG A 447 -9.27 8.75 9.50
CA ARG A 447 -10.13 7.56 9.60
C ARG A 447 -11.60 7.86 9.29
N SER A 448 -11.80 8.64 8.22
CA SER A 448 -13.10 9.11 7.79
C SER A 448 -13.40 8.69 6.36
N PHE A 449 -14.68 8.60 6.03
CA PHE A 449 -15.16 8.36 4.67
C PHE A 449 -16.27 9.33 4.31
N VAL A 450 -16.42 9.59 3.02
CA VAL A 450 -17.51 10.37 2.43
C VAL A 450 -18.13 9.54 1.32
N ALA A 451 -19.42 9.29 1.42
CA ALA A 451 -20.21 8.53 0.46
C ALA A 451 -21.25 9.45 -0.21
N SER A 452 -21.49 9.27 -1.51
CA SER A 452 -22.55 9.97 -2.25
C SER A 452 -23.63 9.00 -2.72
N ALA A 453 -24.89 9.45 -2.68
CA ALA A 453 -26.08 8.62 -2.85
C ALA A 453 -25.97 7.33 -2.03
N ALA A 454 -25.77 7.51 -0.72
CA ALA A 454 -25.45 6.46 0.22
C ALA A 454 -26.72 5.87 0.84
N ARG A 455 -26.73 4.56 1.03
CA ARG A 455 -27.70 3.80 1.78
C ARG A 455 -26.95 3.02 2.85
N ALA A 456 -27.23 3.30 4.11
CA ALA A 456 -26.67 2.60 5.25
C ALA A 456 -27.76 1.79 5.97
N GLU A 457 -27.46 0.55 6.36
CA GLU A 457 -28.36 -0.29 7.15
C GLU A 457 -27.69 -0.68 8.48
N PHE A 458 -28.38 -0.43 9.58
CA PHE A 458 -27.94 -0.74 10.95
C PHE A 458 -29.15 -1.10 11.81
N GLY A 459 -29.13 -2.30 12.41
CA GLY A 459 -30.29 -2.84 13.13
C GLY A 459 -31.53 -2.90 12.22
N ASP A 460 -32.64 -2.33 12.70
CA ASP A 460 -33.91 -2.23 11.97
C ASP A 460 -34.08 -0.92 11.17
N TYR A 461 -33.01 -0.11 11.07
CA TYR A 461 -33.06 1.20 10.42
C TYR A 461 -32.35 1.18 9.07
N THR A 462 -33.00 1.79 8.07
CA THR A 462 -32.42 2.09 6.76
C THR A 462 -32.29 3.60 6.61
N LEU A 463 -31.05 4.07 6.43
CA LEU A 463 -30.71 5.47 6.19
C LEU A 463 -30.33 5.68 4.73
N VAL A 464 -31.03 6.56 4.02
CA VAL A 464 -30.70 6.98 2.66
C VAL A 464 -30.33 8.46 2.70
N ALA A 465 -29.19 8.82 2.11
CA ALA A 465 -28.71 10.20 2.13
C ALA A 465 -28.02 10.58 0.82
N HIS A 466 -28.13 11.85 0.42
CA HIS A 466 -27.41 12.35 -0.74
C HIS A 466 -25.89 12.37 -0.49
N GLU A 467 -25.48 12.76 0.71
CA GLU A 467 -24.09 12.75 1.15
C GLU A 467 -23.99 12.23 2.59
N LEU A 468 -23.07 11.30 2.84
CA LEU A 468 -22.89 10.64 4.13
C LEU A 468 -21.40 10.64 4.50
N TRP A 469 -21.07 11.28 5.62
CA TRP A 469 -19.74 11.29 6.22
C TRP A 469 -19.71 10.31 7.38
N GLY A 470 -18.71 9.42 7.44
CA GLY A 470 -18.46 8.62 8.62
C GLY A 470 -17.06 8.85 9.17
N ARG A 471 -16.92 8.82 10.49
CA ARG A 471 -15.64 8.99 11.20
C ARG A 471 -15.54 7.96 12.33
N GLU A 472 -14.35 7.37 12.47
CA GLU A 472 -13.99 6.52 13.61
C GLU A 472 -13.06 7.28 14.55
N GLU A 473 -13.43 7.36 15.82
CA GLU A 473 -12.62 7.96 16.88
C GLU A 473 -12.62 7.02 18.10
N ASN A 474 -11.44 6.55 18.51
CA ASN A 474 -11.25 5.68 19.67
C ASN A 474 -12.10 4.39 19.68
N GLY A 475 -12.34 3.78 18.52
CA GLY A 475 -13.17 2.57 18.38
C GLY A 475 -14.67 2.84 18.28
N VAL A 476 -15.10 4.10 18.37
CA VAL A 476 -16.49 4.52 18.24
C VAL A 476 -16.72 5.12 16.86
N TRP A 477 -17.79 4.68 16.20
CA TRP A 477 -18.22 5.21 14.90
C TRP A 477 -19.23 6.33 15.07
N SER A 478 -19.14 7.34 14.21
CA SER A 478 -20.17 8.36 14.04
C SER A 478 -20.44 8.57 12.56
N ILE A 479 -21.72 8.75 12.20
CA ILE A 479 -22.15 9.04 10.84
C ILE A 479 -22.91 10.36 10.84
N GLU A 480 -22.61 11.24 9.89
CA GLU A 480 -23.37 12.44 9.59
C GLU A 480 -23.89 12.36 8.16
N ALA A 481 -25.18 12.58 7.97
CA ALA A 481 -25.87 12.50 6.69
C ALA A 481 -26.53 13.83 6.37
N LYS A 482 -26.52 14.24 5.10
CA LYS A 482 -27.27 15.38 4.57
C LYS A 482 -28.36 14.93 3.62
N ASP A 483 -29.49 15.62 3.67
CA ASP A 483 -30.72 15.27 2.96
C ASP A 483 -31.07 13.80 3.22
N ALA A 484 -31.23 13.49 4.51
CA ALA A 484 -31.31 12.14 5.05
C ALA A 484 -32.77 11.69 5.19
N GLU A 485 -33.11 10.55 4.59
CA GLU A 485 -34.36 9.81 4.82
C GLU A 485 -34.06 8.58 5.68
N LEU A 486 -34.65 8.50 6.87
CA LEU A 486 -34.57 7.33 7.75
C LEU A 486 -35.92 6.59 7.74
N ALA A 487 -35.86 5.27 7.49
CA ALA A 487 -37.01 4.38 7.59
C ALA A 487 -36.73 3.25 8.60
N GLY A 488 -37.63 3.10 9.57
CA GLY A 488 -37.69 1.97 10.51
C GLY A 488 -39.06 1.31 10.49
N LYS A 489 -39.30 0.38 11.42
CA LYS A 489 -40.54 -0.46 11.46
C LYS A 489 -41.83 0.38 11.56
N ASP A 490 -41.85 1.39 12.43
CA ASP A 490 -43.04 2.22 12.73
C ASP A 490 -42.83 3.73 12.52
N ILE A 491 -41.64 4.12 12.04
CA ILE A 491 -41.17 5.50 11.94
C ILE A 491 -40.55 5.75 10.56
N SER A 492 -40.96 6.84 9.91
CA SER A 492 -40.31 7.34 8.69
C SER A 492 -40.17 8.85 8.75
N PHE A 493 -38.95 9.35 8.62
CA PHE A 493 -38.68 10.79 8.66
C PHE A 493 -37.57 11.20 7.70
N SER A 494 -37.60 12.47 7.32
CA SER A 494 -36.62 13.16 6.49
C SER A 494 -36.00 14.30 7.31
N ALA A 495 -34.71 14.55 7.19
CA ALA A 495 -33.99 15.62 7.87
C ALA A 495 -32.94 16.23 6.94
N ASP A 496 -32.73 17.55 7.01
CA ASP A 496 -31.67 18.21 6.25
C ASP A 496 -30.28 17.74 6.70
N SER A 497 -30.14 17.46 8.00
CA SER A 497 -28.94 16.85 8.58
C SER A 497 -29.33 15.85 9.66
N LEU A 498 -28.76 14.64 9.60
CA LEU A 498 -28.92 13.60 10.60
C LEU A 498 -27.55 13.06 11.01
N ARG A 499 -27.23 13.11 12.30
CA ARG A 499 -26.05 12.46 12.87
C ARG A 499 -26.47 11.26 13.72
N VAL A 500 -25.76 10.16 13.58
CA VAL A 500 -25.94 8.90 14.30
C VAL A 500 -24.64 8.57 15.02
N GLU A 501 -24.72 8.38 16.33
CA GLU A 501 -23.60 7.98 17.18
C GLU A 501 -23.78 6.52 17.59
N PHE A 502 -22.71 5.74 17.55
CA PHE A 502 -22.72 4.32 17.91
C PHE A 502 -22.01 4.11 19.25
N ASP A 503 -22.40 3.09 20.00
CA ASP A 503 -21.67 2.66 21.18
C ASP A 503 -20.43 1.79 20.79
N PRO A 504 -19.54 1.45 21.74
CA PRO A 504 -18.41 0.55 21.48
C PRO A 504 -18.80 -0.88 21.04
N GLU A 505 -20.05 -1.28 21.24
CA GLU A 505 -20.61 -2.59 20.88
C GLU A 505 -21.24 -2.60 19.48
N GLY A 506 -21.37 -1.42 18.86
CA GLY A 506 -21.96 -1.22 17.53
C GLY A 506 -23.47 -0.97 17.51
N LYS A 507 -24.12 -0.75 18.64
CA LYS A 507 -25.53 -0.31 18.70
C LYS A 507 -25.62 1.21 18.56
N VAL A 508 -26.81 1.71 18.23
CA VAL A 508 -27.04 3.15 18.13
C VAL A 508 -27.23 3.72 19.54
N ASP A 509 -26.43 4.73 19.88
CA ASP A 509 -26.47 5.45 21.15
C ASP A 509 -27.34 6.71 21.04
N ALA A 510 -27.20 7.47 19.96
CA ALA A 510 -27.98 8.70 19.76
C ALA A 510 -28.25 9.05 18.29
N PHE A 511 -29.38 9.71 18.05
CA PHE A 511 -29.73 10.40 16.82
C PHE A 511 -29.84 11.91 17.05
N HIS A 512 -29.19 12.70 16.21
CA HIS A 512 -29.28 14.16 16.21
C HIS A 512 -29.74 14.65 14.84
N ALA A 513 -30.96 15.16 14.75
CA ALA A 513 -31.56 15.64 13.51
C ALA A 513 -31.75 17.17 13.52
N ARG A 514 -31.59 17.79 12.35
CA ARG A 514 -31.96 19.18 12.08
C ARG A 514 -32.98 19.25 10.95
N ASP A 515 -33.93 20.15 11.09
CA ASP A 515 -35.05 20.36 10.15
C ASP A 515 -35.74 19.04 9.81
N LEU A 516 -36.12 18.33 10.87
CA LEU A 516 -36.74 17.02 10.86
C LEU A 516 -38.21 17.15 10.44
N SER A 517 -38.68 16.32 9.53
CA SER A 517 -40.10 16.17 9.20
C SER A 517 -40.43 14.70 8.99
N GLY A 518 -41.58 14.23 9.48
CA GLY A 518 -41.86 12.80 9.43
C GLY A 518 -43.28 12.41 9.79
N LYS A 519 -43.50 11.09 9.76
CA LYS A 519 -44.74 10.46 10.14
C LYS A 519 -44.46 9.30 11.10
N VAL A 520 -45.21 9.24 12.19
CA VAL A 520 -45.23 8.10 13.13
C VAL A 520 -46.61 7.47 13.08
N ARG A 521 -46.67 6.15 12.96
CA ARG A 521 -47.93 5.39 13.14
C ARG A 521 -48.00 4.93 14.58
N PHE A 522 -49.14 5.17 15.22
CA PHE A 522 -49.39 4.71 16.57
C PHE A 522 -50.83 4.22 16.70
N ARG A 523 -51.07 3.33 17.66
CA ARG A 523 -52.39 2.79 17.93
C ARG A 523 -53.04 3.57 19.07
N GLY A 524 -54.02 4.41 18.72
CA GLY A 524 -54.86 5.08 19.69
C GLY A 524 -55.88 4.12 20.33
N PRO A 525 -56.61 4.57 21.36
CA PRO A 525 -57.59 3.76 22.10
C PRO A 525 -58.73 3.20 21.22
N GLU A 526 -59.08 3.87 20.12
CA GLU A 526 -60.17 3.43 19.22
C GLU A 526 -59.68 2.97 17.83
N LYS A 527 -58.56 3.49 17.32
CA LYS A 527 -58.05 3.22 15.96
C LYS A 527 -56.57 3.56 15.82
N GLU A 528 -55.94 3.03 14.78
CA GLU A 528 -54.60 3.47 14.36
C GLU A 528 -54.66 4.88 13.77
N GLU A 529 -53.75 5.74 14.20
CA GLU A 529 -53.63 7.11 13.74
C GLU A 529 -52.19 7.39 13.27
N THR A 530 -52.04 8.37 12.39
CA THR A 530 -50.73 8.81 11.87
C THR A 530 -50.48 10.24 12.33
N LEU A 531 -49.44 10.44 13.13
CA LEU A 531 -48.95 11.76 13.52
C LEU A 531 -47.96 12.25 12.48
N VAL A 532 -48.20 13.44 11.93
CA VAL A 532 -47.24 14.16 11.09
C VAL A 532 -46.59 15.24 11.96
N PHE A 533 -45.26 15.31 11.93
CA PHE A 533 -44.50 16.25 12.76
C PHE A 533 -43.39 16.94 11.96
N VAL A 534 -43.00 18.13 12.41
CA VAL A 534 -41.85 18.91 11.94
C VAL A 534 -41.13 19.50 13.15
N ALA A 535 -39.81 19.50 13.18
CA ALA A 535 -39.00 20.08 14.25
C ALA A 535 -37.73 20.71 13.68
N SER A 536 -37.29 21.86 14.18
CA SER A 536 -36.02 22.46 13.74
C SER A 536 -34.81 21.70 14.27
N ARG A 537 -34.93 21.09 15.45
CA ARG A 537 -33.93 20.18 16.01
C ARG A 537 -34.57 19.06 16.82
N ALA A 538 -34.04 17.85 16.72
CA ALA A 538 -34.43 16.73 17.55
C ALA A 538 -33.22 15.88 17.95
N ASP A 539 -33.05 15.62 19.24
CA ASP A 539 -32.02 14.78 19.82
C ASP A 539 -32.71 13.58 20.50
N VAL A 540 -32.38 12.36 20.08
CA VAL A 540 -32.92 11.10 20.62
C VAL A 540 -31.77 10.27 21.17
N TYR A 541 -31.87 9.84 22.42
CA TYR A 541 -30.90 9.00 23.11
C TYR A 541 -31.51 7.62 23.31
N LEU A 542 -30.73 6.57 23.05
CA LEU A 542 -31.16 5.17 23.12
C LEU A 542 -30.28 4.41 24.11
N GLU A 543 -30.91 3.54 24.89
CA GLU A 543 -30.25 2.58 25.77
C GLU A 543 -30.70 1.18 25.35
N GLU A 544 -29.75 0.31 25.00
CA GLU A 544 -30.02 -1.05 24.49
C GLU A 544 -30.95 -1.16 23.27
N GLY A 545 -31.22 -0.05 22.57
CA GLY A 545 -32.10 0.02 21.40
C GLY A 545 -33.51 0.56 21.69
N ASP A 546 -33.84 0.80 22.96
CA ASP A 546 -35.06 1.49 23.36
C ASP A 546 -34.80 2.99 23.56
N VAL A 547 -35.80 3.84 23.33
CA VAL A 547 -35.66 5.29 23.51
C VAL A 547 -35.56 5.58 25.01
N GLU A 548 -34.40 6.07 25.46
CA GLU A 548 -34.22 6.53 26.84
C GLU A 548 -34.80 7.95 27.00
N ARG A 549 -34.51 8.83 26.03
CA ARG A 549 -34.87 10.25 26.10
C ARG A 549 -34.97 10.90 24.73
N LEU A 550 -35.96 11.75 24.55
CA LEU A 550 -36.15 12.56 23.34
C LEU A 550 -36.27 14.05 23.71
N VAL A 551 -35.53 14.89 22.99
CA VAL A 551 -35.58 16.34 23.12
C VAL A 551 -35.86 16.94 21.74
N GLY A 552 -36.91 17.74 21.61
CA GLY A 552 -37.24 18.45 20.38
C GLY A 552 -37.30 19.96 20.59
N GLU A 553 -36.91 20.73 19.58
CA GLU A 553 -37.00 22.20 19.54
C GLU A 553 -37.88 22.62 18.34
N GLU A 554 -38.73 23.63 18.58
CA GLU A 554 -39.74 24.16 17.64
C GLU A 554 -40.56 23.07 16.95
N VAL A 555 -41.08 22.15 17.74
CA VAL A 555 -41.82 20.99 17.25
C VAL A 555 -43.26 21.39 16.91
N THR A 556 -43.72 21.06 15.71
CA THR A 556 -45.12 21.18 15.30
C THR A 556 -45.66 19.81 14.90
N PHE A 557 -46.81 19.40 15.43
CA PHE A 557 -47.44 18.13 15.08
C PHE A 557 -48.95 18.25 14.84
N THR A 558 -49.49 17.34 14.03
CA THR A 558 -50.92 17.22 13.68
C THR A 558 -51.24 15.78 13.26
N THR A 559 -52.49 15.32 13.42
CA THR A 559 -52.94 14.04 12.82
C THR A 559 -53.44 14.20 11.39
N CYS A 560 -53.46 15.43 10.86
CA CYS A 560 -53.83 15.68 9.47
C CYS A 560 -52.67 15.31 8.53
N PRO A 561 -52.90 14.62 7.39
CA PRO A 561 -51.85 14.25 6.45
C PRO A 561 -51.13 15.43 5.77
N CYS A 562 -51.63 16.67 5.92
CA CYS A 562 -51.03 17.90 5.42
C CYS A 562 -50.89 18.95 6.53
N LEU A 563 -49.67 19.46 6.76
CA LEU A 563 -49.43 20.60 7.65
C LEU A 563 -50.01 21.93 7.13
N PRO A 564 -49.81 22.33 5.85
CA PRO A 564 -50.44 23.54 5.33
C PRO A 564 -51.95 23.30 5.19
N GLY A 565 -52.76 24.01 5.97
CA GLY A 565 -54.21 23.86 5.99
C GLY A 565 -54.75 22.78 6.93
N ALA A 566 -53.93 22.27 7.86
CA ALA A 566 -54.43 21.36 8.89
C ALA A 566 -55.55 22.03 9.71
N PRO A 567 -56.68 21.34 9.97
CA PRO A 567 -57.78 21.89 10.77
C PRO A 567 -57.32 22.22 12.20
N TYR A 568 -56.30 21.52 12.70
CA TYR A 568 -55.60 21.87 13.91
C TYR A 568 -54.10 21.55 13.81
N SER A 569 -53.29 22.30 14.55
CA SER A 569 -51.87 22.01 14.76
C SER A 569 -51.46 22.38 16.18
N VAL A 570 -50.52 21.61 16.72
CA VAL A 570 -49.93 21.86 18.03
C VAL A 570 -48.47 22.21 17.81
N ARG A 571 -48.05 23.39 18.26
CA ARG A 571 -46.66 23.87 18.18
C ARG A 571 -46.11 24.01 19.59
N ALA A 572 -44.89 23.52 19.81
CA ALA A 572 -44.16 23.65 21.05
C ALA A 572 -42.78 24.23 20.77
N GLU A 573 -42.31 25.16 21.59
CA GLU A 573 -40.94 25.67 21.47
C GLU A 573 -39.91 24.60 21.89
N ARG A 574 -40.22 23.82 22.92
CA ARG A 574 -39.36 22.72 23.36
C ARG A 574 -40.17 21.55 23.91
N ILE A 575 -39.83 20.34 23.52
CA ILE A 575 -40.40 19.09 24.05
C ILE A 575 -39.28 18.28 24.67
N PHE A 576 -39.55 17.69 25.83
CA PHE A 576 -38.70 16.74 26.53
C PHE A 576 -39.56 15.54 26.91
N TYR A 577 -39.22 14.39 26.36
CA TYR A 577 -40.00 13.17 26.49
C TYR A 577 -39.09 12.06 27.02
N VAL A 578 -39.50 11.46 28.12
CA VAL A 578 -38.89 10.25 28.70
C VAL A 578 -40.01 9.21 28.72
N PRO A 579 -39.88 8.11 27.94
CA PRO A 579 -40.91 7.07 27.88
C PRO A 579 -41.31 6.57 29.27
N ASP A 580 -42.59 6.28 29.44
CA ASP A 580 -43.19 5.76 30.68
C ASP A 580 -42.97 6.59 31.96
N GLU A 581 -42.35 7.77 31.86
CA GLU A 581 -42.13 8.67 32.98
C GLU A 581 -42.78 10.04 32.77
N TRP A 582 -42.27 10.86 31.85
CA TRP A 582 -42.63 12.27 31.74
C TRP A 582 -42.67 12.81 30.32
N LEU A 583 -43.67 13.63 30.02
CA LEU A 583 -43.72 14.54 28.89
C LEU A 583 -43.72 15.98 29.41
N PHE A 584 -42.64 16.70 29.16
CA PHE A 584 -42.50 18.13 29.48
C PHE A 584 -42.45 18.94 28.19
N VAL A 585 -43.21 20.02 28.13
CA VAL A 585 -43.31 20.89 26.96
C VAL A 585 -43.26 22.35 27.40
N ARG A 586 -42.43 23.15 26.73
CA ARG A 586 -42.33 24.60 26.91
C ARG A 586 -43.01 25.32 25.75
N ASP A 587 -43.80 26.33 26.08
CA ASP A 587 -44.50 27.20 25.16
C ASP A 587 -45.31 26.44 24.09
N LEU A 588 -46.39 25.82 24.57
CA LEU A 588 -47.33 25.05 23.78
C LEU A 588 -48.43 25.96 23.22
N PHE A 589 -48.54 26.04 21.90
CA PHE A 589 -49.58 26.76 21.16
C PHE A 589 -50.47 25.76 20.43
N LEU A 590 -51.77 25.80 20.72
CA LEU A 590 -52.79 25.09 19.96
C LEU A 590 -53.37 26.05 18.92
N SER A 591 -53.28 25.69 17.65
CA SER A 591 -53.88 26.43 16.54
C SER A 591 -55.02 25.62 15.90
N SER A 592 -56.10 26.30 15.55
CA SER A 592 -57.24 25.75 14.81
C SER A 592 -57.50 26.63 13.59
N PHE A 593 -57.56 26.02 12.40
CA PHE A 593 -57.67 26.73 11.11
C PHE A 593 -56.66 27.89 10.95
N GLY A 594 -55.43 27.71 11.44
CA GLY A 594 -54.36 28.71 11.37
C GLY A 594 -54.44 29.82 12.42
N VAL A 595 -55.47 29.84 13.27
CA VAL A 595 -55.62 30.80 14.38
C VAL A 595 -55.21 30.14 15.69
N THR A 596 -54.31 30.75 16.44
CA THR A 596 -53.93 30.28 17.79
C THR A 596 -55.11 30.46 18.75
N VAL A 597 -55.68 29.34 19.20
CA VAL A 597 -56.84 29.30 20.10
C VAL A 597 -56.42 29.17 21.57
N TRP A 598 -55.26 28.59 21.85
CA TRP A 598 -54.78 28.41 23.23
C TRP A 598 -53.24 28.44 23.27
N TRP A 599 -52.68 29.03 24.34
CA TRP A 599 -51.26 28.97 24.69
C TRP A 599 -51.07 28.55 26.15
N LEU A 600 -50.07 27.72 26.41
CA LEU A 600 -49.61 27.31 27.73
C LEU A 600 -48.08 27.49 27.82
N PRO A 601 -47.54 28.22 28.81
CA PRO A 601 -46.09 28.43 28.93
C PRO A 601 -45.34 27.14 29.28
N PHE A 602 -45.98 26.23 30.02
CA PHE A 602 -45.44 24.92 30.35
C PHE A 602 -46.58 23.90 30.36
N TYR A 603 -46.33 22.70 29.83
CA TYR A 603 -47.21 21.53 29.91
C TYR A 603 -46.40 20.33 30.37
N VAL A 604 -46.82 19.70 31.47
CA VAL A 604 -46.13 18.54 32.04
C VAL A 604 -47.15 17.45 32.29
N SER A 605 -46.87 16.24 31.84
CA SER A 605 -47.69 15.06 32.06
C SER A 605 -46.81 13.89 32.48
N ARG A 606 -47.28 13.08 33.44
CA ARG A 606 -46.67 11.79 33.78
C ARG A 606 -47.28 10.72 32.87
N LEU A 607 -46.44 9.89 32.27
CA LEU A 607 -46.85 8.77 31.41
C LEU A 607 -46.91 7.48 32.24
N GLY A 608 -47.75 6.50 31.87
CA GLY A 608 -47.85 5.19 32.56
C GLY A 608 -49.01 5.02 33.57
N GLU A 609 -49.27 6.00 34.44
CA GLU A 609 -50.43 6.02 35.38
C GLU A 609 -50.93 7.46 35.57
N GLU A 610 -52.23 7.65 35.88
CA GLU A 610 -52.95 8.95 35.97
C GLU A 610 -52.10 10.09 36.58
N GLY A 611 -51.40 10.83 35.72
CA GLY A 611 -50.48 11.89 36.09
C GLY A 611 -51.19 13.19 36.49
N PRO A 612 -50.58 14.02 37.35
CA PRO A 612 -51.19 15.25 37.83
C PRO A 612 -51.28 16.27 36.69
N THR A 613 -52.49 16.79 36.48
CA THR A 613 -52.74 17.89 35.56
C THR A 613 -52.24 19.21 36.17
N LEU A 614 -51.74 20.12 35.33
CA LEU A 614 -51.50 21.53 35.70
C LEU A 614 -52.79 22.24 36.17
N PHE A 615 -53.95 21.72 35.78
CA PHE A 615 -55.25 22.15 36.29
C PHE A 615 -55.53 21.52 37.66
N PRO A 616 -56.18 22.25 38.58
CA PRO A 616 -56.56 21.70 39.87
C PRO A 616 -57.39 20.44 39.66
N LYS A 617 -56.93 19.29 40.15
CA LYS A 617 -57.77 18.09 40.18
C LYS A 617 -58.85 18.35 41.21
N VAL A 618 -60.10 18.48 40.75
CA VAL A 618 -61.28 18.59 41.59
C VAL A 618 -61.82 17.20 41.81
N GLY A 619 -61.95 16.78 43.06
CA GLY A 619 -62.50 15.47 43.40
C GLY A 619 -63.18 15.46 44.76
N PHE A 620 -63.72 14.31 45.13
CA PHE A 620 -64.28 14.07 46.45
C PHE A 620 -63.51 12.93 47.13
N SER A 621 -63.07 13.14 48.37
CA SER A 621 -62.40 12.10 49.16
C SER A 621 -62.97 12.12 50.57
N GLY A 622 -63.62 11.03 50.99
CA GLY A 622 -64.24 10.93 52.32
C GLY A 622 -65.42 11.89 52.54
N GLY A 623 -66.07 12.36 51.47
CA GLY A 623 -67.19 13.30 51.54
C GLY A 623 -66.82 14.78 51.36
N ASP A 624 -65.53 15.13 51.44
CA ASP A 624 -65.07 16.50 51.23
C ASP A 624 -64.61 16.73 49.78
N LEU A 625 -65.03 17.87 49.21
CA LEU A 625 -64.46 18.40 47.98
C LEU A 625 -62.97 18.70 48.23
N PHE A 626 -62.10 18.35 47.28
CA PHE A 626 -60.71 18.76 47.29
C PHE A 626 -60.32 19.39 45.95
N LEU A 627 -59.45 20.41 46.01
CA LEU A 627 -58.74 21.00 44.89
C LEU A 627 -57.25 20.71 45.05
N LYS A 628 -56.71 19.84 44.21
CA LYS A 628 -55.29 19.48 44.23
C LYS A 628 -54.53 20.19 43.11
N TRP A 629 -53.54 21.00 43.48
CA TRP A 629 -52.61 21.68 42.56
C TRP A 629 -51.21 21.10 42.70
N SER A 630 -50.48 20.99 41.59
CA SER A 630 -49.08 20.51 41.59
C SER A 630 -48.23 21.35 40.63
N PHE A 631 -47.09 21.82 41.11
CA PHE A 631 -46.14 22.69 40.43
C PHE A 631 -44.78 21.97 40.28
N PRO A 632 -44.39 21.59 39.06
CA PRO A 632 -43.07 21.03 38.82
C PRO A 632 -41.98 22.12 38.91
N PHE A 633 -40.79 21.76 39.38
CA PHE A 633 -39.60 22.62 39.44
C PHE A 633 -38.32 21.82 39.15
N THR A 634 -37.25 22.51 38.74
CA THR A 634 -35.92 21.93 38.55
C THR A 634 -34.85 22.81 39.20
N VAL A 635 -33.78 22.21 39.72
CA VAL A 635 -32.69 22.89 40.42
C VAL A 635 -31.35 22.48 39.79
N ARG A 636 -30.61 23.49 39.29
CA ARG A 636 -29.40 23.39 38.44
C ARG A 636 -29.66 22.64 37.13
N GLU A 637 -29.03 23.10 36.06
CA GLU A 637 -29.16 22.52 34.71
C GLU A 637 -28.84 21.00 34.72
N LYS A 638 -29.88 20.19 34.95
CA LYS A 638 -29.98 18.73 34.78
C LYS A 638 -29.69 17.78 35.96
N ALA A 639 -29.55 18.23 37.22
CA ALA A 639 -29.21 17.30 38.32
C ALA A 639 -30.36 16.91 39.25
N LEU A 640 -31.32 17.80 39.50
CA LEU A 640 -32.41 17.59 40.44
C LEU A 640 -33.72 18.18 39.90
N TRP A 641 -34.80 17.39 39.95
CA TRP A 641 -36.14 17.83 39.56
C TRP A 641 -37.17 17.41 40.61
N GLY A 642 -38.29 18.11 40.67
CA GLY A 642 -39.28 17.85 41.70
C GLY A 642 -40.65 18.40 41.37
N VAL A 643 -41.63 18.06 42.21
CA VAL A 643 -43.00 18.56 42.14
C VAL A 643 -43.39 19.01 43.54
N VAL A 644 -43.85 20.25 43.68
CA VAL A 644 -44.50 20.76 44.90
C VAL A 644 -45.98 20.90 44.61
N GLY A 645 -46.82 20.20 45.36
CA GLY A 645 -48.26 20.35 45.28
C GLY A 645 -48.89 20.77 46.59
N PHE A 646 -50.14 21.18 46.52
CA PHE A 646 -51.00 21.34 47.68
C PHE A 646 -52.41 20.88 47.36
N THR A 647 -53.04 20.20 48.31
CA THR A 647 -54.44 19.80 48.25
C THR A 647 -55.24 20.70 49.19
N PHE A 648 -56.14 21.50 48.64
CA PHE A 648 -57.02 22.40 49.35
C PHE A 648 -58.42 21.79 49.51
N PHE A 649 -58.89 21.65 50.75
CA PHE A 649 -60.24 21.19 51.07
C PHE A 649 -61.08 22.42 51.49
N PRO A 650 -61.93 22.98 50.60
CA PRO A 650 -62.60 24.25 50.84
C PRO A 650 -63.63 24.23 51.98
N TRP A 651 -64.26 23.09 52.26
CA TRP A 651 -65.23 22.98 53.36
C TRP A 651 -64.58 22.93 54.74
N GLY A 652 -63.35 22.41 54.84
CA GLY A 652 -62.58 22.37 56.08
C GLY A 652 -61.51 23.46 56.20
N ILE A 653 -61.34 24.32 55.19
CA ILE A 653 -60.23 25.30 55.06
C ILE A 653 -58.88 24.64 55.41
N ARG A 654 -58.68 23.42 54.91
CA ARG A 654 -57.46 22.64 55.18
C ARG A 654 -56.60 22.62 53.93
N LEU A 655 -55.32 22.91 54.09
CA LEU A 655 -54.34 22.84 53.01
C LEU A 655 -53.28 21.80 53.37
N GLU A 656 -53.11 20.83 52.48
CA GLU A 656 -52.16 19.73 52.63
C GLU A 656 -51.03 19.88 51.61
N PRO A 657 -49.84 20.34 52.02
CA PRO A 657 -48.70 20.41 51.12
C PRO A 657 -48.13 19.02 50.84
N GLU A 658 -47.70 18.79 49.62
CA GLU A 658 -46.98 17.61 49.19
C GLU A 658 -45.77 18.03 48.36
N GLY A 659 -44.66 17.31 48.47
CA GLY A 659 -43.45 17.61 47.73
C GLY A 659 -42.73 16.32 47.36
N SER A 660 -42.27 16.20 46.12
CA SER A 660 -41.41 15.09 45.71
C SER A 660 -40.19 15.64 44.98
N LEU A 661 -39.01 15.14 45.33
CA LEU A 661 -37.72 15.49 44.75
C LEU A 661 -37.09 14.22 44.18
N PHE A 662 -36.52 14.33 42.99
CA PHE A 662 -35.96 13.26 42.19
C PHE A 662 -34.58 13.69 41.70
N GLY A 663 -33.63 12.77 41.74
CA GLY A 663 -32.31 12.92 41.15
C GLY A 663 -31.69 11.55 40.86
N ASP A 664 -30.51 11.54 40.26
CA ASP A 664 -29.87 10.34 39.70
C ASP A 664 -29.67 9.18 40.70
N GLY A 665 -29.68 9.46 42.01
CA GLY A 665 -29.46 8.47 43.08
C GLY A 665 -30.70 8.02 43.86
N GLY A 666 -31.90 8.56 43.58
CA GLY A 666 -33.11 8.21 44.32
C GLY A 666 -34.20 9.29 44.36
N PHE A 667 -35.25 9.04 45.14
CA PHE A 667 -36.36 9.98 45.35
C PHE A 667 -36.64 10.25 46.83
N LEU A 668 -37.10 11.46 47.12
CA LEU A 668 -37.58 11.91 48.41
C LEU A 668 -39.00 12.47 48.24
N SER A 669 -39.98 11.88 48.92
CA SER A 669 -41.38 12.34 48.91
C SER A 669 -41.83 12.72 50.32
N VAL A 670 -42.40 13.90 50.45
CA VAL A 670 -42.92 14.50 51.68
C VAL A 670 -44.42 14.69 51.51
N SER A 671 -45.18 14.09 52.42
CA SER A 671 -46.63 14.24 52.51
C SER A 671 -47.07 14.48 53.95
N PRO A 672 -48.29 14.95 54.21
CA PRO A 672 -48.82 15.09 55.57
C PRO A 672 -48.90 13.76 56.33
N ARG A 673 -48.83 12.62 55.62
CA ARG A 673 -48.86 11.26 56.19
C ARG A 673 -47.45 10.70 56.50
N GLY A 674 -46.39 11.45 56.21
CA GLY A 674 -45.01 11.06 56.47
C GLY A 674 -44.06 11.30 55.29
N VAL A 675 -42.77 11.09 55.54
CA VAL A 675 -41.69 11.19 54.56
C VAL A 675 -41.31 9.79 54.07
N ARG A 676 -41.21 9.60 52.75
CA ARG A 676 -40.63 8.40 52.12
C ARG A 676 -39.37 8.79 51.37
N ALA A 677 -38.30 8.04 51.56
CA ALA A 677 -37.07 8.18 50.81
C ALA A 677 -36.64 6.80 50.28
N SER A 678 -36.12 6.75 49.06
CA SER A 678 -35.51 5.56 48.48
C SER A 678 -34.33 5.98 47.61
N GLY A 679 -33.16 5.37 47.82
CA GLY A 679 -31.98 5.56 46.99
C GLY A 679 -31.01 4.39 47.12
N ARG A 680 -30.20 4.14 46.09
CA ARG A 680 -28.97 3.34 46.21
C ARG A 680 -27.91 4.28 46.78
N GLY A 681 -27.30 3.91 47.92
CA GLY A 681 -26.09 4.60 48.41
C GLY A 681 -24.99 4.59 47.34
N SER A 682 -24.10 5.57 47.28
CA SER A 682 -23.62 6.49 48.32
C SER A 682 -23.86 7.96 48.04
#